data_AF-C1E3H1-F1
#
_entry.id   AF-C1E3H1-F1
#
_cell.length_a   1.000
_cell.length_b   1.000
_cell.length_c   1.000
_cell.angle_alpha   90.00
_cell.angle_beta   90.00
_cell.angle_gamma   90.00
#
_symmetry.space_group_name_H-M   'P 1'
#
loop_
_entity.id
_entity.type
_entity.pdbx_description
1 polymer ?
#
loop_
_entity_poly.entity_id
_entity_poly.type
_entity_poly.pdbx_seq_one_letter_code
_entity_poly.pdbx_strand_id
1 'polypeptide(L)'
;MATADDDAPVTSVASHEDVLEFWFDGDVDVSARQCPGPAPPTSEKPPPPDSPQTFRPSVRPSPRAHLTCPRPTPDHASQENYKRKWFPAGDRTGEMQKRVDDAISHRFGATLAAAERGDLDAWADASPSHAVALVVTLDQFSRHVYRHAPDRDARVAKCDAKCVGVVQTCVERGWDARVPTPQQVFLLMPFRHTQKDLPRLRLALGRLDARRETEAQCADLLAKFRRTTLRCLQDLEGKQHVDGDDILEFHEFEPQPEVLRSMPSHPVYRTVESFLRRKLIEHDVHTERGAEERPRSVAISLSGGVDSMVLATILKAAAPSFGDFDVVAMHIDYANRPESGKEADFVRGWCERKGIVCVVRRIAEVKRGVTPREQYEAESRAIRYGLYKECAKTHGFPAVFVGHHEGDVQENIIANIFRGANVLGMNGMNEEGVVEGVRIWRPMLPHSKDPVLDFAHTFGVPYFLDTTPTWSTRGKLRNQLLPLLADMFGDGFLRNLSLLGEDSAQLGRMVEDSVLGPFSKRMRLSDSGAYADFSGDEDKPMLFWKEALKRMCHGLGSGMMKERSVRELIDRFTLSKRRCAKDGWITLKKLNKTFVTGKTLGMFSSEFFPHYPWTEKSVWSEPVGTTVGLDAAEPTRVGPWTITARVVPNSIEGVAALESAAPLDVWAILRNEITYLLPLTESHAAPGAYYVDTKARIPPLRGVDAQVARALPLVVPAGLGGVSGGDGVLEVGGSIPGGGGGGDGFRAKSWPPSLLRGEMCVEVTLRFVRTRSHAVDGEE
;
A
#
# COMPACT_ATOMS: atom_id res chain seq x y z
N MET A 1 68.28 -13.16 -47.03
CA MET A 1 68.57 -13.98 -45.83
C MET A 1 67.56 -13.60 -44.77
N ALA A 2 66.41 -14.27 -44.78
CA ALA A 2 65.44 -14.23 -43.71
C ALA A 2 65.78 -15.42 -42.81
N THR A 3 66.18 -15.15 -41.56
CA THR A 3 66.28 -16.20 -40.55
C THR A 3 64.89 -16.42 -39.98
N ALA A 4 64.35 -17.61 -40.25
CA ALA A 4 63.28 -18.20 -39.48
C ALA A 4 63.77 -18.36 -38.04
N ASP A 5 63.07 -17.79 -37.07
CA ASP A 5 63.10 -18.33 -35.70
C ASP A 5 61.98 -19.37 -35.61
N ASP A 6 62.42 -20.62 -35.52
CA ASP A 6 61.63 -21.80 -35.19
C ASP A 6 61.05 -21.66 -33.77
N ASP A 7 59.73 -21.56 -33.65
CA ASP A 7 59.03 -21.94 -32.40
C ASP A 7 59.00 -23.47 -32.34
N ALA A 8 60.07 -24.06 -31.79
CA ALA A 8 60.07 -25.46 -31.41
C ALA A 8 59.05 -25.70 -30.28
N PRO A 9 58.27 -26.80 -30.29
CA PRO A 9 57.32 -27.09 -29.23
C PRO A 9 58.04 -27.21 -27.89
N VAL A 10 57.57 -26.45 -26.90
CA VAL A 10 58.03 -26.56 -25.50
C VAL A 10 57.76 -28.00 -25.04
N THR A 11 58.82 -28.80 -24.96
CA THR A 11 58.77 -30.24 -24.63
C THR A 11 58.78 -30.51 -23.12
N SER A 12 58.77 -29.46 -22.28
CA SER A 12 58.75 -29.58 -20.82
C SER A 12 57.33 -29.70 -20.28
N VAL A 13 57.12 -30.59 -19.32
CA VAL A 13 55.88 -30.71 -18.54
C VAL A 13 55.65 -29.42 -17.74
N ALA A 14 54.52 -28.76 -17.96
CA ALA A 14 54.15 -27.52 -17.26
C ALA A 14 53.89 -27.77 -15.77
N SER A 15 54.13 -26.76 -14.94
CA SER A 15 53.84 -26.83 -13.50
C SER A 15 52.32 -26.71 -13.24
N HIS A 16 51.89 -27.06 -12.03
CA HIS A 16 50.48 -26.91 -11.64
C HIS A 16 50.04 -25.43 -11.62
N GLU A 17 50.95 -24.50 -11.28
CA GLU A 17 50.71 -23.06 -11.32
C GLU A 17 50.47 -22.57 -12.74
N ASP A 18 51.28 -23.03 -13.70
CA ASP A 18 51.11 -22.67 -15.13
C ASP A 18 49.75 -23.13 -15.67
N VAL A 19 49.28 -24.30 -15.24
CA VAL A 19 47.96 -24.84 -15.63
C VAL A 19 46.83 -23.98 -15.05
N LEU A 20 46.89 -23.64 -13.76
CA LEU A 20 45.85 -22.84 -13.11
C LEU A 20 45.85 -21.40 -13.60
N GLU A 21 47.02 -20.76 -13.72
CA GLU A 21 47.15 -19.41 -14.25
C GLU A 21 46.61 -19.35 -15.68
N PHE A 22 47.01 -20.28 -16.55
CA PHE A 22 46.48 -20.30 -17.92
C PHE A 22 44.97 -20.53 -17.97
N TRP A 23 44.42 -21.40 -17.12
CA TRP A 23 43.00 -21.76 -17.19
C TRP A 23 42.07 -20.72 -16.56
N PHE A 24 42.45 -20.12 -15.42
CA PHE A 24 41.60 -19.22 -14.64
C PHE A 24 41.94 -17.73 -14.80
N ASP A 25 43.21 -17.38 -15.01
CA ASP A 25 43.68 -15.98 -14.90
C ASP A 25 44.27 -15.40 -16.20
N GLY A 26 44.78 -16.24 -17.10
CA GLY A 26 45.49 -15.81 -18.31
C GLY A 26 44.58 -15.39 -19.47
N ASP A 27 45.12 -14.63 -20.42
CA ASP A 27 44.48 -14.29 -21.69
C ASP A 27 44.83 -15.30 -22.82
N VAL A 28 44.05 -15.33 -23.90
CA VAL A 28 44.35 -16.18 -25.09
C VAL A 28 45.33 -15.49 -26.05
N ASP A 29 45.36 -14.16 -26.07
CA ASP A 29 46.31 -13.39 -26.87
C ASP A 29 47.61 -13.13 -26.09
N VAL A 30 48.67 -13.84 -26.45
CA VAL A 30 50.04 -13.44 -26.11
C VAL A 30 50.68 -12.91 -27.39
N SER A 31 50.37 -11.66 -27.74
CA SER A 31 51.30 -10.85 -28.54
C SER A 31 51.95 -9.81 -27.62
N ALA A 32 53.27 -9.97 -27.45
CA ALA A 32 54.20 -9.01 -26.88
C ALA A 32 53.87 -8.39 -25.49
N ARG A 33 54.20 -9.11 -24.40
CA ARG A 33 54.67 -8.44 -23.17
C ARG A 33 56.19 -8.24 -23.29
N GLN A 34 56.62 -7.07 -23.75
CA GLN A 34 57.98 -6.61 -23.47
C GLN A 34 58.11 -6.40 -21.96
N CYS A 35 59.04 -7.13 -21.33
CA CYS A 35 59.47 -6.86 -19.97
C CYS A 35 60.22 -5.53 -19.93
N PRO A 36 59.90 -4.57 -19.04
CA PRO A 36 60.86 -3.56 -18.67
C PRO A 36 61.86 -4.20 -17.69
N GLY A 37 63.08 -4.46 -18.17
CA GLY A 37 64.19 -4.86 -17.31
C GLY A 37 64.58 -3.73 -16.34
N PRO A 38 65.26 -4.05 -15.22
CA PRO A 38 65.67 -3.05 -14.24
C PRO A 38 66.82 -2.21 -14.81
N ALA A 39 66.65 -0.89 -14.81
CA ALA A 39 67.72 0.05 -15.18
C ALA A 39 68.73 0.21 -14.02
N PRO A 40 70.04 0.36 -14.32
CA PRO A 40 71.10 0.45 -13.30
C PRO A 40 71.16 1.85 -12.65
N PRO A 41 71.82 1.98 -11.48
CA PRO A 41 71.85 3.25 -10.74
C PRO A 41 72.92 4.18 -11.31
N THR A 42 72.56 5.44 -11.58
CA THR A 42 73.52 6.52 -11.80
C THR A 42 73.54 7.47 -10.61
N SER A 43 74.75 7.69 -10.11
CA SER A 43 75.14 8.62 -9.06
C SER A 43 75.00 10.08 -9.50
N GLU A 44 74.56 10.98 -8.63
CA GLU A 44 75.24 12.28 -8.38
C GLU A 44 74.67 13.02 -7.16
N LYS A 45 75.52 13.90 -6.59
CA LYS A 45 75.57 14.49 -5.24
C LYS A 45 74.50 15.54 -4.88
N PRO A 46 74.36 15.91 -3.57
CA PRO A 46 73.31 16.81 -3.07
C PRO A 46 73.74 18.29 -3.02
N PRO A 47 72.80 19.26 -3.01
CA PRO A 47 73.09 20.63 -2.59
C PRO A 47 72.61 20.95 -1.15
N PRO A 48 73.19 21.97 -0.48
CA PRO A 48 73.00 22.27 0.94
C PRO A 48 71.83 23.26 1.22
N PRO A 49 71.49 23.52 2.49
CA PRO A 49 70.32 24.30 2.88
C PRO A 49 70.63 25.79 3.10
N ASP A 50 69.64 26.67 2.90
CA ASP A 50 69.25 27.73 3.86
C ASP A 50 68.11 28.62 3.31
N SER A 51 67.28 29.11 4.24
CA SER A 51 66.13 30.04 4.07
C SER A 51 66.63 31.52 4.01
N PRO A 52 65.83 32.63 3.93
CA PRO A 52 64.39 32.81 4.20
C PRO A 52 63.56 33.80 3.29
N GLN A 53 62.24 33.73 3.48
CA GLN A 53 61.10 34.68 3.27
C GLN A 53 61.28 36.04 2.54
N THR A 54 60.38 36.37 1.58
CA THR A 54 59.20 37.30 1.72
C THR A 54 58.66 37.85 0.38
N PHE A 55 57.38 38.30 0.43
CA PHE A 55 56.59 39.19 -0.46
C PHE A 55 55.74 38.63 -1.64
N ARG A 56 54.42 38.83 -1.50
CA ARG A 56 53.31 38.79 -2.51
C ARG A 56 53.20 40.15 -3.25
N PRO A 57 52.28 40.42 -4.23
CA PRO A 57 51.36 39.56 -5.01
C PRO A 57 51.32 39.85 -6.55
N SER A 58 50.73 38.92 -7.34
CA SER A 58 49.53 39.12 -8.19
C SER A 58 49.52 38.34 -9.53
N VAL A 59 48.28 38.02 -9.95
CA VAL A 59 47.78 37.57 -11.26
C VAL A 59 47.78 36.05 -11.57
N ARG A 60 46.57 35.57 -11.91
CA ARG A 60 46.17 34.18 -12.27
C ARG A 60 46.79 33.72 -13.60
N PRO A 61 46.93 32.40 -13.83
CA PRO A 61 45.89 31.68 -14.59
C PRO A 61 45.61 30.22 -14.15
N SER A 62 44.41 29.74 -14.53
CA SER A 62 43.88 28.37 -14.74
C SER A 62 44.48 27.12 -14.03
N PRO A 63 43.65 26.21 -13.47
CA PRO A 63 44.11 25.07 -12.67
C PRO A 63 44.50 23.86 -13.53
N ARG A 64 45.69 23.30 -13.28
CA ARG A 64 46.08 21.95 -13.72
C ARG A 64 46.21 21.04 -12.51
N ALA A 65 45.47 19.94 -12.59
CA ALA A 65 45.78 18.60 -12.08
C ALA A 65 46.26 18.51 -10.61
N HIS A 66 45.30 18.37 -9.69
CA HIS A 66 45.59 17.68 -8.43
C HIS A 66 45.89 16.21 -8.70
N LEU A 67 47.05 15.78 -8.20
CA LEU A 67 47.47 14.40 -8.02
C LEU A 67 46.37 13.61 -7.30
N THR A 68 45.56 12.91 -8.08
CA THR A 68 44.82 11.75 -7.59
C THR A 68 45.81 10.61 -7.48
N CYS A 69 46.10 10.19 -6.25
CA CYS A 69 46.54 8.83 -6.00
C CYS A 69 45.52 7.91 -6.70
N PRO A 70 45.92 7.05 -7.65
CA PRO A 70 44.97 6.17 -8.29
C PRO A 70 44.39 5.28 -7.21
N ARG A 71 43.07 5.33 -7.02
CA ARG A 71 42.35 4.24 -6.36
C ARG A 71 42.77 2.95 -7.08
N PRO A 72 43.12 1.87 -6.36
CA PRO A 72 43.17 0.57 -7.00
C PRO A 72 41.74 0.27 -7.46
N THR A 73 41.50 0.40 -8.76
CA THR A 73 40.31 -0.19 -9.37
C THR A 73 40.38 -1.68 -9.06
N PRO A 74 39.31 -2.31 -8.55
CA PRO A 74 39.25 -3.75 -8.57
C PRO A 74 39.39 -4.15 -10.03
N ASP A 75 40.37 -5.00 -10.29
CA ASP A 75 40.84 -5.36 -11.62
C ASP A 75 39.72 -6.12 -12.36
N HIS A 76 38.76 -5.39 -12.93
CA HIS A 76 37.61 -5.97 -13.64
C HIS A 76 38.06 -6.76 -14.89
N ALA A 77 39.26 -6.52 -15.38
CA ALA A 77 39.84 -7.22 -16.52
C ALA A 77 40.12 -8.71 -16.22
N SER A 78 40.56 -9.05 -15.01
CA SER A 78 40.85 -10.45 -14.63
C SER A 78 39.58 -11.29 -14.41
N GLN A 79 38.47 -10.67 -13.99
CA GLN A 79 37.18 -11.36 -13.79
C GLN A 79 36.45 -11.74 -15.09
N GLU A 80 36.80 -11.14 -16.24
CA GLU A 80 36.19 -11.46 -17.54
C GLU A 80 36.95 -12.54 -18.34
N ASN A 81 38.23 -12.80 -18.02
CA ASN A 81 39.11 -13.63 -18.86
C ASN A 81 38.70 -15.10 -18.93
N TYR A 82 38.38 -15.74 -17.81
CA TYR A 82 37.92 -17.13 -17.82
C TYR A 82 36.53 -17.28 -18.47
N LYS A 83 35.64 -16.28 -18.35
CA LYS A 83 34.30 -16.32 -18.97
C LYS A 83 34.38 -16.35 -20.50
N ARG A 84 35.32 -15.62 -21.09
CA ARG A 84 35.56 -15.61 -22.55
C ARG A 84 36.13 -16.93 -23.06
N LYS A 85 36.93 -17.64 -22.26
CA LYS A 85 37.45 -18.99 -22.55
C LYS A 85 36.38 -20.08 -22.39
N TRP A 86 35.50 -19.94 -21.40
CA TRP A 86 34.49 -20.96 -21.06
C TRP A 86 33.19 -20.84 -21.86
N PHE A 87 32.82 -19.62 -22.24
CA PHE A 87 31.61 -19.31 -22.99
C PHE A 87 31.93 -18.24 -24.05
N PRO A 88 32.52 -18.60 -25.21
CA PRO A 88 32.76 -17.65 -26.29
C PRO A 88 31.41 -17.25 -26.92
N ALA A 89 30.72 -16.28 -26.30
CA ALA A 89 29.51 -15.71 -26.85
C ALA A 89 29.87 -14.93 -28.13
N GLY A 90 29.48 -15.47 -29.30
CA GLY A 90 29.62 -14.78 -30.58
C GLY A 90 30.65 -15.36 -31.58
N ASP A 91 31.35 -16.45 -31.28
CA ASP A 91 32.26 -17.10 -32.26
C ASP A 91 31.47 -17.94 -33.28
N ARG A 92 30.86 -17.26 -34.26
CA ARG A 92 30.10 -17.92 -35.35
C ARG A 92 30.99 -18.65 -36.36
N THR A 93 32.30 -18.37 -36.35
CA THR A 93 33.28 -18.86 -37.34
C THR A 93 34.17 -19.99 -36.80
N GLY A 94 34.21 -20.20 -35.48
CA GLY A 94 35.01 -21.25 -34.83
C GLY A 94 36.52 -20.94 -34.74
N GLU A 95 36.93 -19.72 -35.10
CA GLU A 95 38.33 -19.31 -35.15
C GLU A 95 38.92 -19.14 -33.74
N MET A 96 38.12 -18.61 -32.80
CA MET A 96 38.56 -18.45 -31.41
C MET A 96 38.73 -19.82 -30.76
N GLN A 97 37.80 -20.73 -31.01
CA GLN A 97 37.90 -22.11 -30.53
C GLN A 97 39.16 -22.81 -31.05
N LYS A 98 39.47 -22.65 -32.34
CA LYS A 98 40.68 -23.22 -32.95
C LYS A 98 41.95 -22.66 -32.32
N ARG A 99 42.04 -21.34 -32.10
CA ARG A 99 43.19 -20.71 -31.43
C ARG A 99 43.41 -21.23 -30.02
N VAL A 100 42.34 -21.45 -29.27
CA VAL A 100 42.41 -22.04 -27.92
C VAL A 100 42.87 -23.50 -27.97
N ASP A 101 42.35 -24.29 -28.91
CA ASP A 101 42.76 -25.68 -29.11
C ASP A 101 44.25 -25.78 -29.49
N ASP A 102 44.73 -24.93 -30.39
CA ASP A 102 46.13 -24.85 -30.83
C ASP A 102 47.04 -24.43 -29.66
N ALA A 103 46.66 -23.41 -28.89
CA ALA A 103 47.43 -22.94 -27.73
C ALA A 103 47.53 -24.01 -26.63
N ILE A 104 46.44 -24.73 -26.34
CA ILE A 104 46.43 -25.82 -25.35
C ILE A 104 47.28 -26.99 -25.83
N SER A 105 47.13 -27.38 -27.10
CA SER A 105 47.89 -28.49 -27.68
C SER A 105 49.39 -28.21 -27.69
N HIS A 106 49.78 -26.98 -28.04
CA HIS A 106 51.18 -26.56 -28.05
C HIS A 106 51.78 -26.46 -26.64
N ARG A 107 51.09 -25.82 -25.69
CA ARG A 107 51.65 -25.52 -24.36
C ARG A 107 51.51 -26.66 -23.35
N PHE A 108 50.46 -27.47 -23.46
CA PHE A 108 50.10 -28.46 -22.44
C PHE A 108 49.96 -29.89 -22.97
N GLY A 109 50.24 -30.14 -24.26
CA GLY A 109 50.22 -31.49 -24.83
C GLY A 109 51.18 -32.46 -24.11
N ALA A 110 52.40 -32.01 -23.77
CA ALA A 110 53.36 -32.79 -23.00
C ALA A 110 52.89 -33.06 -21.55
N THR A 111 52.23 -32.07 -20.93
CA THR A 111 51.63 -32.17 -19.59
C THR A 111 50.48 -33.16 -19.55
N LEU A 112 49.60 -33.13 -20.56
CA LEU A 112 48.51 -34.12 -20.70
C LEU A 112 49.08 -35.54 -20.86
N ALA A 113 50.09 -35.72 -21.72
CA ALA A 113 50.72 -37.02 -21.91
C ALA A 113 51.39 -37.54 -20.61
N ALA A 114 51.99 -36.66 -19.81
CA ALA A 114 52.54 -37.01 -18.49
C ALA A 114 51.43 -37.39 -17.49
N ALA A 115 50.32 -36.65 -17.46
CA ALA A 115 49.15 -36.97 -16.64
C ALA A 115 48.54 -38.34 -17.01
N GLU A 116 48.48 -38.67 -18.30
CA GLU A 116 47.96 -39.95 -18.79
C GLU A 116 48.85 -41.15 -18.40
N ARG A 117 50.17 -40.97 -18.33
CA ARG A 117 51.11 -42.01 -17.89
C ARG A 117 51.15 -42.21 -16.38
N GLY A 118 50.62 -41.27 -15.60
CA GLY A 118 50.68 -41.32 -14.13
C GLY A 118 51.83 -40.54 -13.52
N ASP A 119 52.65 -39.87 -14.35
CA ASP A 119 53.81 -39.11 -13.89
C ASP A 119 53.41 -37.91 -12.98
N LEU A 120 52.14 -37.49 -13.05
CA LEU A 120 51.57 -36.38 -12.26
C LEU A 120 50.62 -36.84 -11.15
N ASP A 121 50.56 -38.13 -10.80
CA ASP A 121 49.59 -38.64 -9.81
C ASP A 121 49.80 -38.05 -8.42
N ALA A 122 51.05 -37.66 -8.09
CA ALA A 122 51.37 -36.95 -6.85
C ALA A 122 50.59 -35.61 -6.70
N TRP A 123 50.11 -35.01 -7.80
CA TRP A 123 49.30 -33.79 -7.74
C TRP A 123 47.93 -34.00 -7.11
N ALA A 124 47.36 -35.21 -7.22
CA ALA A 124 46.08 -35.55 -6.59
C ALA A 124 46.17 -35.49 -5.05
N ASP A 125 47.37 -35.71 -4.49
CA ASP A 125 47.61 -35.82 -3.06
C ASP A 125 48.40 -34.65 -2.44
N ALA A 126 49.00 -33.79 -3.26
CA ALA A 126 49.84 -32.70 -2.78
C ALA A 126 49.05 -31.55 -2.14
N SER A 127 48.07 -30.98 -2.85
CA SER A 127 47.23 -29.90 -2.34
C SER A 127 45.93 -29.76 -3.15
N PRO A 128 44.90 -29.05 -2.64
CA PRO A 128 43.67 -28.78 -3.38
C PRO A 128 43.91 -28.16 -4.76
N SER A 129 44.82 -27.19 -4.86
CA SER A 129 45.15 -26.51 -6.12
C SER A 129 45.85 -27.45 -7.11
N HIS A 130 46.76 -28.32 -6.64
CA HIS A 130 47.39 -29.32 -7.51
C HIS A 130 46.36 -30.32 -8.07
N ALA A 131 45.40 -30.74 -7.24
CA ALA A 131 44.35 -31.64 -7.68
C ALA A 131 43.41 -30.98 -8.71
N VAL A 132 43.08 -29.69 -8.54
CA VAL A 132 42.35 -28.91 -9.54
C VAL A 132 43.13 -28.85 -10.86
N ALA A 133 44.44 -28.57 -10.81
CA ALA A 133 45.29 -28.52 -12.00
C ALA A 133 45.32 -29.86 -12.75
N LEU A 134 45.43 -30.96 -12.01
CA LEU A 134 45.37 -32.31 -12.57
C LEU A 134 44.00 -32.60 -13.20
N VAL A 135 42.91 -32.20 -12.55
CA VAL A 135 41.54 -32.36 -13.07
C VAL A 135 41.32 -31.53 -14.34
N VAL A 136 41.75 -30.27 -14.37
CA VAL A 136 41.70 -29.43 -15.58
C VAL A 136 42.51 -30.06 -16.71
N THR A 137 43.70 -30.60 -16.41
CA THR A 137 44.53 -31.28 -17.41
C THR A 137 43.83 -32.52 -17.98
N LEU A 138 43.29 -33.38 -17.13
CA LEU A 138 42.67 -34.64 -17.55
C LEU A 138 41.29 -34.45 -18.19
N ASP A 139 40.44 -33.55 -17.70
CA ASP A 139 39.08 -33.35 -18.21
C ASP A 139 39.00 -32.28 -19.29
N GLN A 140 39.60 -31.10 -19.09
CA GLN A 140 39.44 -29.99 -20.03
C GLN A 140 40.47 -30.08 -21.16
N PHE A 141 41.78 -30.16 -20.85
CA PHE A 141 42.80 -30.17 -21.90
C PHE A 141 42.68 -31.39 -22.83
N SER A 142 42.34 -32.57 -22.32
CA SER A 142 42.11 -33.75 -23.17
C SER A 142 41.04 -33.53 -24.25
N ARG A 143 39.98 -32.78 -23.94
CA ARG A 143 38.89 -32.46 -24.88
C ARG A 143 39.31 -31.44 -25.94
N HIS A 144 40.24 -30.55 -25.61
CA HIS A 144 40.83 -29.60 -26.55
C HIS A 144 41.87 -30.29 -27.46
N VAL A 145 42.82 -31.03 -26.88
CA VAL A 145 43.90 -31.72 -27.60
C VAL A 145 43.37 -32.81 -28.53
N TYR A 146 42.41 -33.61 -28.08
CA TYR A 146 41.87 -34.73 -28.86
C TYR A 146 40.62 -34.38 -29.66
N ARG A 147 40.24 -33.10 -29.77
CA ARG A 147 38.99 -32.67 -30.43
C ARG A 147 38.82 -33.25 -31.84
N HIS A 148 39.91 -33.34 -32.59
CA HIS A 148 39.94 -33.83 -33.97
C HIS A 148 40.63 -35.20 -34.13
N ALA A 149 40.95 -35.88 -33.03
CA ALA A 149 41.58 -37.20 -33.07
C ALA A 149 40.57 -38.29 -33.48
N PRO A 150 40.94 -39.26 -34.34
CA PRO A 150 40.05 -40.33 -34.77
C PRO A 150 39.63 -41.27 -33.64
N ASP A 151 40.42 -41.34 -32.57
CA ASP A 151 40.22 -42.14 -31.36
C ASP A 151 39.86 -41.29 -30.13
N ARG A 152 39.35 -40.06 -30.35
CA ARG A 152 38.99 -39.08 -29.31
C ARG A 152 38.25 -39.69 -28.13
N ASP A 153 37.13 -40.35 -28.39
CA ASP A 153 36.22 -40.79 -27.32
C ASP A 153 36.89 -41.85 -26.43
N ALA A 154 37.75 -42.70 -27.00
CA ALA A 154 38.52 -43.68 -26.24
C ALA A 154 39.61 -43.02 -25.37
N ARG A 155 40.30 -41.99 -25.89
CA ARG A 155 41.32 -41.26 -25.13
C ARG A 155 40.73 -40.41 -24.01
N VAL A 156 39.65 -39.68 -24.31
CA VAL A 156 38.92 -38.88 -23.32
C VAL A 156 38.33 -39.79 -22.25
N ALA A 157 37.73 -40.94 -22.60
CA ALA A 157 37.20 -41.88 -21.61
C ALA A 157 38.26 -42.42 -20.64
N LYS A 158 39.51 -42.62 -21.10
CA LYS A 158 40.63 -43.02 -20.24
C LYS A 158 41.02 -41.92 -19.25
N CYS A 159 41.07 -40.67 -19.71
CA CYS A 159 41.35 -39.51 -18.85
C CYS A 159 40.23 -39.28 -17.83
N ASP A 160 38.98 -39.36 -18.28
CA ASP A 160 37.77 -39.19 -17.50
C ASP A 160 37.68 -40.19 -16.33
N ALA A 161 37.98 -41.46 -16.57
CA ALA A 161 37.98 -42.49 -15.53
C ALA A 161 38.96 -42.17 -14.38
N LYS A 162 40.15 -41.66 -14.73
CA LYS A 162 41.16 -41.23 -13.77
C LYS A 162 40.73 -39.95 -13.04
N CYS A 163 40.15 -39.00 -13.77
CA CYS A 163 39.68 -37.73 -13.26
C CYS A 163 38.60 -37.93 -12.17
N VAL A 164 37.63 -38.81 -12.40
CA VAL A 164 36.57 -39.14 -11.42
C VAL A 164 37.14 -39.64 -10.09
N GLY A 165 38.20 -40.45 -10.12
CA GLY A 165 38.88 -40.93 -8.90
C GLY A 165 39.55 -39.80 -8.12
N VAL A 166 40.19 -38.85 -8.81
CA VAL A 166 40.80 -37.65 -8.20
C VAL A 166 39.72 -36.76 -7.57
N VAL A 167 38.62 -36.51 -8.28
CA VAL A 167 37.51 -35.68 -7.77
C VAL A 167 36.87 -36.32 -6.53
N GLN A 168 36.62 -37.63 -6.55
CA GLN A 168 36.05 -38.34 -5.41
C GLN A 168 36.96 -38.23 -4.17
N THR A 169 38.28 -38.44 -4.35
CA THR A 169 39.26 -38.26 -3.29
C THR A 169 39.28 -36.84 -2.73
N CYS A 170 39.15 -35.82 -3.61
CA CYS A 170 39.08 -34.42 -3.19
C CYS A 170 37.83 -34.12 -2.37
N VAL A 171 36.67 -34.64 -2.78
CA VAL A 171 35.40 -34.45 -2.06
C VAL A 171 35.40 -35.17 -0.71
N GLU A 172 35.99 -36.37 -0.63
CA GLU A 172 36.17 -37.11 0.61
C GLU A 172 37.09 -36.38 1.60
N ARG A 173 38.12 -35.70 1.09
CA ARG A 173 39.02 -34.84 1.89
C ARG A 173 38.45 -33.45 2.18
N GLY A 174 37.30 -33.10 1.62
CA GLY A 174 36.68 -31.78 1.72
C GLY A 174 37.51 -30.66 1.07
N TRP A 175 38.32 -30.99 0.08
CA TRP A 175 39.18 -30.05 -0.63
C TRP A 175 38.40 -29.17 -1.60
N ASP A 176 37.27 -29.66 -2.10
CA ASP A 176 36.35 -28.92 -2.97
C ASP A 176 35.81 -27.65 -2.30
N ALA A 177 35.59 -27.69 -0.98
CA ALA A 177 35.16 -26.51 -0.22
C ALA A 177 36.30 -25.51 0.05
N ARG A 178 37.57 -25.91 -0.10
CA ARG A 178 38.76 -25.11 0.25
C ARG A 178 39.34 -24.32 -0.92
N VAL A 179 38.84 -24.53 -2.13
CA VAL A 179 39.28 -23.81 -3.33
C VAL A 179 38.34 -22.64 -3.65
N PRO A 180 38.78 -21.65 -4.44
CA PRO A 180 37.91 -20.61 -4.99
C PRO A 180 36.74 -21.20 -5.79
N THR A 181 35.62 -20.46 -5.83
CA THR A 181 34.36 -20.89 -6.47
C THR A 181 34.54 -21.29 -7.94
N PRO A 182 35.31 -20.54 -8.75
CA PRO A 182 35.64 -20.97 -10.12
C PRO A 182 36.34 -22.33 -10.15
N GLN A 183 37.30 -22.58 -9.27
CA GLN A 183 38.05 -23.84 -9.20
C GLN A 183 37.18 -25.02 -8.71
N GLN A 184 36.27 -24.78 -7.75
CA GLN A 184 35.34 -25.81 -7.27
C GLN A 184 34.43 -26.32 -8.40
N VAL A 185 33.94 -25.42 -9.25
CA VAL A 185 33.09 -25.78 -10.39
C VAL A 185 33.83 -26.71 -11.36
N PHE A 186 35.10 -26.41 -11.66
CA PHE A 186 35.92 -27.24 -12.54
C PHE A 186 36.36 -28.55 -11.90
N LEU A 187 36.62 -28.55 -10.60
CA LEU A 187 36.89 -29.77 -9.85
C LEU A 187 35.72 -30.74 -9.91
N LEU A 188 34.47 -30.26 -9.80
CA LEU A 188 33.27 -31.12 -9.82
C LEU A 188 32.76 -31.43 -11.25
N MET A 189 33.26 -30.71 -12.25
CA MET A 189 32.82 -30.82 -13.65
C MET A 189 32.91 -32.25 -14.25
N PRO A 190 33.92 -33.08 -13.92
CA PRO A 190 34.01 -34.46 -14.41
C PRO A 190 32.79 -35.33 -14.05
N PHE A 191 32.14 -35.11 -12.90
CA PHE A 191 30.90 -35.83 -12.54
C PHE A 191 29.73 -35.57 -13.52
N ARG A 192 29.79 -34.48 -14.30
CA ARG A 192 28.82 -34.16 -15.35
C ARG A 192 29.22 -34.70 -16.72
N HIS A 193 30.51 -34.79 -16.98
CA HIS A 193 31.05 -35.13 -18.30
C HIS A 193 31.24 -36.63 -18.52
N THR A 194 31.44 -37.40 -17.44
CA THR A 194 31.71 -38.85 -17.49
C THR A 194 30.55 -39.64 -16.89
N GLN A 195 30.02 -40.64 -17.62
CA GLN A 195 29.01 -41.64 -17.18
C GLN A 195 28.08 -41.13 -16.07
N LYS A 196 27.06 -40.35 -16.46
CA LYS A 196 26.13 -39.65 -15.56
C LYS A 196 25.54 -40.61 -14.52
N ASP A 197 26.05 -40.49 -13.30
CA ASP A 197 25.64 -41.30 -12.15
C ASP A 197 24.84 -40.42 -11.17
N LEU A 198 23.66 -40.91 -10.79
CA LEU A 198 22.70 -40.12 -10.00
C LEU A 198 23.25 -39.74 -8.61
N PRO A 199 23.88 -40.63 -7.82
CA PRO A 199 24.61 -40.28 -6.61
C PRO A 199 25.65 -39.18 -6.80
N ARG A 200 26.52 -39.28 -7.82
CA ARG A 200 27.57 -38.28 -8.06
C ARG A 200 27.01 -36.91 -8.42
N LEU A 201 25.96 -36.85 -9.24
CA LEU A 201 25.30 -35.59 -9.59
C LEU A 201 24.61 -34.94 -8.39
N ARG A 202 23.96 -35.75 -7.53
CA ARG A 202 23.38 -35.24 -6.27
C ARG A 202 24.46 -34.72 -5.32
N LEU A 203 25.60 -35.41 -5.23
CA LEU A 203 26.74 -34.95 -4.44
C LEU A 203 27.29 -33.62 -4.97
N ALA A 204 27.49 -33.50 -6.28
CA ALA A 204 27.96 -32.25 -6.90
C ALA A 204 27.00 -31.07 -6.63
N LEU A 205 25.70 -31.28 -6.81
CA LEU A 205 24.68 -30.27 -6.51
C LEU A 205 24.69 -29.88 -5.03
N GLY A 206 24.72 -30.85 -4.12
CA GLY A 206 24.78 -30.59 -2.69
C GLY A 206 26.02 -29.78 -2.28
N ARG A 207 27.18 -30.01 -2.90
CA ARG A 207 28.40 -29.22 -2.66
C ARG A 207 28.30 -27.79 -3.18
N LEU A 208 27.70 -27.59 -4.35
CA LEU A 208 27.47 -26.26 -4.90
C LEU A 208 26.44 -25.46 -4.10
N ASP A 209 25.35 -26.10 -3.65
CA ASP A 209 24.34 -25.46 -2.81
C ASP A 209 24.94 -25.06 -1.44
N ALA A 210 25.74 -25.94 -0.83
CA ALA A 210 26.45 -25.63 0.43
C ALA A 210 27.43 -24.45 0.26
N ARG A 211 28.11 -24.36 -0.89
CA ARG A 211 28.97 -23.20 -1.20
C ARG A 211 28.17 -21.92 -1.31
N ARG A 212 27.04 -21.94 -2.03
CA ARG A 212 26.15 -20.79 -2.20
C ARG A 212 25.63 -20.28 -0.86
N GLU A 213 25.23 -21.20 0.02
CA GLU A 213 24.79 -20.87 1.37
C GLU A 213 25.91 -20.22 2.19
N THR A 214 27.12 -20.80 2.16
CA THR A 214 28.30 -20.25 2.87
C THR A 214 28.65 -18.85 2.36
N GLU A 215 28.62 -18.62 1.03
CA GLU A 215 28.90 -17.31 0.44
C GLU A 215 27.83 -16.27 0.82
N ALA A 216 26.56 -16.66 0.88
CA ALA A 216 25.48 -15.79 1.36
C ALA A 216 25.66 -15.40 2.83
N GLN A 217 26.01 -16.37 3.69
CA GLN A 217 26.30 -16.12 5.10
C GLN A 217 27.52 -15.21 5.29
N CYS A 218 28.59 -15.43 4.52
CA CYS A 218 29.76 -14.57 4.51
C CYS A 218 29.43 -13.15 4.01
N ALA A 219 28.59 -13.01 2.98
CA ALA A 219 28.15 -11.71 2.49
C ALA A 219 27.35 -10.94 3.56
N ASP A 220 26.44 -11.61 4.26
CA ASP A 220 25.72 -11.03 5.39
C ASP A 220 26.66 -10.65 6.55
N LEU A 221 27.63 -11.52 6.90
CA LEU A 221 28.63 -11.22 7.91
C LEU A 221 29.49 -10.01 7.54
N LEU A 222 29.95 -9.93 6.28
CA LEU A 222 30.71 -8.78 5.77
C LEU A 222 29.86 -7.51 5.77
N ALA A 223 28.58 -7.59 5.40
CA ALA A 223 27.66 -6.46 5.46
C ALA A 223 27.42 -5.99 6.91
N LYS A 224 27.26 -6.93 7.86
CA LYS A 224 27.18 -6.64 9.30
C LYS A 224 28.46 -5.99 9.81
N PHE A 225 29.61 -6.58 9.53
CA PHE A 225 30.91 -6.04 9.94
C PHE A 225 31.18 -4.67 9.33
N ARG A 226 30.84 -4.46 8.06
CA ARG A 226 30.91 -3.15 7.39
C ARG A 226 30.04 -2.13 8.10
N ARG A 227 28.79 -2.46 8.44
CA ARG A 227 27.89 -1.57 9.21
C ARG A 227 28.51 -1.19 10.56
N THR A 228 28.99 -2.16 11.33
CA THR A 228 29.64 -1.90 12.63
C THR A 228 30.92 -1.09 12.48
N THR A 229 31.73 -1.36 11.47
CA THR A 229 32.98 -0.64 11.21
C THR A 229 32.71 0.80 10.76
N LEU A 230 31.69 1.02 9.92
CA LEU A 230 31.22 2.36 9.56
C LEU A 230 30.74 3.12 10.79
N ARG A 231 30.04 2.46 11.72
CA ARG A 231 29.65 3.05 13.00
C ARG A 231 30.88 3.47 13.82
N CYS A 232 31.85 2.57 14.02
CA CYS A 232 33.09 2.90 14.74
C CYS A 232 33.88 4.03 14.07
N LEU A 233 33.95 4.03 12.73
CA LEU A 233 34.61 5.09 11.98
C LEU A 233 33.91 6.44 12.19
N GLN A 234 32.57 6.46 12.13
CA GLN A 234 31.77 7.66 12.40
C GLN A 234 31.90 8.13 13.86
N ASP A 235 32.11 7.22 14.80
CA ASP A 235 32.33 7.56 16.21
C ASP A 235 33.74 8.17 16.41
N LEU A 236 34.73 7.72 15.65
CA LEU A 236 36.11 8.22 15.68
C LEU A 236 36.31 9.52 14.88
N GLU A 237 35.55 9.75 13.81
CA GLU A 237 35.64 10.93 12.94
C GLU A 237 35.01 12.20 13.55
N GLY A 238 34.48 12.12 14.77
CA GLY A 238 34.13 13.27 15.60
C GLY A 238 32.64 13.61 15.58
N LYS A 239 31.88 13.01 16.50
CA LYS A 239 30.53 13.48 16.85
C LYS A 239 30.59 14.42 18.05
N GLN A 240 30.00 15.60 17.89
CA GLN A 240 29.41 16.31 19.03
C GLN A 240 28.28 15.41 19.56
N HIS A 241 28.50 14.78 20.72
CA HIS A 241 27.43 14.08 21.43
C HIS A 241 26.33 15.09 21.77
N VAL A 242 25.10 14.77 21.37
CA VAL A 242 23.88 15.40 21.91
C VAL A 242 23.24 14.35 22.80
N ASP A 243 23.03 14.67 24.08
CA ASP A 243 22.42 13.78 25.07
C ASP A 243 21.15 13.10 24.54
N GLY A 244 21.12 11.76 24.48
CA GLY A 244 19.96 10.98 24.03
C GLY A 244 20.21 9.61 23.36
N ASP A 245 21.43 9.07 23.41
CA ASP A 245 21.88 7.97 22.54
C ASP A 245 21.12 6.64 22.64
N ASP A 246 20.37 6.38 23.71
CA ASP A 246 19.70 5.08 23.92
C ASP A 246 18.46 4.83 23.03
N ILE A 247 17.89 5.87 22.40
CA ILE A 247 16.61 5.76 21.66
C ILE A 247 16.79 5.67 20.14
N LEU A 248 17.96 6.05 19.61
CA LEU A 248 18.23 6.09 18.17
C LEU A 248 18.90 4.81 17.68
N GLU A 249 18.44 4.29 16.55
CA GLU A 249 19.16 3.24 15.81
C GLU A 249 20.17 3.85 14.82
N PHE A 250 19.85 5.04 14.30
CA PHE A 250 20.72 5.80 13.42
C PHE A 250 20.71 7.28 13.79
N HIS A 251 21.90 7.87 13.87
CA HIS A 251 22.08 9.26 14.28
C HIS A 251 22.10 10.22 13.09
N GLU A 252 21.72 11.47 13.37
CA GLU A 252 21.79 12.56 12.40
C GLU A 252 23.25 12.89 12.09
N PHE A 253 23.56 13.12 10.81
CA PHE A 253 24.83 13.71 10.38
C PHE A 253 24.57 14.65 9.20
N GLU A 254 25.47 15.61 8.99
CA GLU A 254 25.35 16.52 7.85
C GLU A 254 26.14 15.96 6.66
N PRO A 255 25.46 15.54 5.56
CA PRO A 255 26.15 15.00 4.40
C PRO A 255 26.92 16.09 3.66
N GLN A 256 27.98 15.69 2.95
CA GLN A 256 28.74 16.64 2.13
C GLN A 256 27.83 17.34 1.09
N PRO A 257 28.07 18.62 0.76
CA PRO A 257 27.22 19.37 -0.17
C PRO A 257 27.07 18.74 -1.56
N GLU A 258 28.04 17.94 -1.99
CA GLU A 258 27.98 17.18 -3.25
C GLU A 258 26.99 16.02 -3.16
N VAL A 259 26.99 15.30 -2.04
CA VAL A 259 26.05 14.22 -1.75
C VAL A 259 24.64 14.80 -1.63
N LEU A 260 24.45 15.90 -0.89
CA LEU A 260 23.14 16.55 -0.76
C LEU A 260 22.54 16.97 -2.12
N ARG A 261 23.37 17.46 -3.05
CA ARG A 261 22.94 17.80 -4.42
C ARG A 261 22.48 16.59 -5.24
N SER A 262 22.90 15.39 -4.85
CA SER A 262 22.46 14.15 -5.49
C SER A 262 21.10 13.66 -5.00
N MET A 263 20.52 14.25 -3.94
CA MET A 263 19.24 13.83 -3.35
C MET A 263 18.10 13.67 -4.37
N PRO A 264 17.88 14.60 -5.34
CA PRO A 264 16.82 14.45 -6.34
C PRO A 264 17.01 13.26 -7.30
N SER A 265 18.22 12.69 -7.37
CA SER A 265 18.49 11.50 -8.18
C SER A 265 18.11 10.19 -7.50
N HIS A 266 17.87 10.20 -6.18
CA HIS A 266 17.56 9.00 -5.42
C HIS A 266 16.17 8.44 -5.78
N PRO A 267 16.01 7.10 -5.94
CA PRO A 267 14.75 6.49 -6.36
C PRO A 267 13.53 6.89 -5.50
N VAL A 268 13.68 6.85 -4.18
CA VAL A 268 12.61 7.23 -3.23
C VAL A 268 12.22 8.70 -3.38
N TYR A 269 13.20 9.61 -3.54
CA TYR A 269 12.93 11.03 -3.76
C TYR A 269 12.13 11.24 -5.04
N ARG A 270 12.55 10.62 -6.16
CA ARG A 270 11.88 10.76 -7.46
C ARG A 270 10.42 10.29 -7.41
N THR A 271 10.14 9.20 -6.70
CA THR A 271 8.76 8.71 -6.54
C THR A 271 7.90 9.68 -5.74
N VAL A 272 8.41 10.22 -4.63
CA VAL A 272 7.69 11.22 -3.82
C VAL A 272 7.50 12.51 -4.61
N GLU A 273 8.51 13.00 -5.32
CA GLU A 273 8.42 14.19 -6.17
C GLU A 273 7.41 14.01 -7.31
N SER A 274 7.42 12.86 -7.98
CA SER A 274 6.42 12.51 -9.00
C SER A 274 5.01 12.47 -8.42
N PHE A 275 4.85 11.90 -7.22
CA PHE A 275 3.57 11.89 -6.52
C PHE A 275 3.09 13.32 -6.18
N LEU A 276 3.98 14.17 -5.67
CA LEU A 276 3.69 15.59 -5.40
C LEU A 276 3.28 16.33 -6.67
N ARG A 277 3.99 16.12 -7.79
CA ARG A 277 3.65 16.72 -9.08
C ARG A 277 2.24 16.34 -9.54
N ARG A 278 1.88 15.06 -9.48
CA ARG A 278 0.52 14.61 -9.82
C ARG A 278 -0.54 15.21 -8.91
N LYS A 279 -0.30 15.29 -7.61
CA LYS A 279 -1.33 15.70 -6.63
C LYS A 279 -1.43 17.20 -6.39
N LEU A 280 -0.34 17.94 -6.52
CA LEU A 280 -0.27 19.37 -6.24
C LEU A 280 -0.24 20.25 -7.50
N ILE A 281 0.07 19.69 -8.68
CA ILE A 281 0.13 20.45 -9.94
C ILE A 281 -0.93 19.98 -10.94
N GLU A 282 -1.04 18.68 -11.20
CA GLU A 282 -1.95 18.19 -12.26
C GLU A 282 -3.44 18.25 -11.85
N HIS A 283 -3.74 18.17 -10.55
CA HIS A 283 -5.13 18.28 -10.05
C HIS A 283 -5.70 19.72 -10.15
N ASP A 284 -4.84 20.75 -10.25
CA ASP A 284 -5.25 22.15 -10.47
C ASP A 284 -5.74 22.40 -11.91
N VAL A 285 -5.41 21.52 -12.87
CA VAL A 285 -5.73 21.73 -14.30
C VAL A 285 -7.13 21.18 -14.67
N HIS A 286 -7.72 20.34 -13.83
CA HIS A 286 -9.01 19.67 -14.11
C HIS A 286 -10.15 20.05 -13.16
N THR A 287 -9.88 20.87 -12.15
CA THR A 287 -10.92 21.51 -11.35
C THR A 287 -10.94 22.99 -11.70
N GLU A 288 -12.12 23.62 -11.81
CA GLU A 288 -12.28 25.08 -12.03
C GLU A 288 -11.77 25.93 -10.83
N ARG A 289 -10.85 25.40 -10.02
CA ARG A 289 -10.15 26.11 -8.96
C ARG A 289 -8.96 26.80 -9.60
N GLY A 290 -9.10 28.11 -9.80
CA GLY A 290 -8.04 28.95 -10.36
C GLY A 290 -6.72 28.86 -9.59
N ALA A 291 -5.65 29.37 -10.21
CA ALA A 291 -4.26 29.32 -9.77
C ALA A 291 -3.93 29.90 -8.36
N GLU A 292 -4.92 30.25 -7.55
CA GLU A 292 -4.78 30.82 -6.20
C GLU A 292 -4.81 29.78 -5.05
N GLU A 293 -5.13 28.51 -5.30
CA GLU A 293 -5.34 27.48 -4.25
C GLU A 293 -4.23 26.43 -4.11
N ARG A 294 -2.98 26.73 -4.47
CA ARG A 294 -1.87 25.82 -4.12
C ARG A 294 -1.80 25.66 -2.60
N PRO A 295 -1.73 24.42 -2.07
CA PRO A 295 -1.78 24.22 -0.63
C PRO A 295 -0.54 24.83 0.01
N ARG A 296 -0.78 25.79 0.92
CA ARG A 296 0.28 26.47 1.68
C ARG A 296 1.03 25.53 2.62
N SER A 297 0.42 24.40 2.97
CA SER A 297 1.04 23.39 3.81
C SER A 297 0.72 21.97 3.37
N VAL A 298 1.64 21.05 3.67
CA VAL A 298 1.44 19.60 3.63
C VAL A 298 1.66 19.03 5.03
N ALA A 299 0.95 17.96 5.37
CA ALA A 299 1.07 17.36 6.69
C ALA A 299 1.60 15.93 6.63
N ILE A 300 2.41 15.52 7.60
CA ILE A 300 2.96 14.16 7.72
C ILE A 300 2.71 13.59 9.12
N SER A 301 2.30 12.33 9.18
CA SER A 301 2.30 11.54 10.40
C SER A 301 3.73 11.08 10.72
N LEU A 302 4.38 11.72 11.68
CA LEU A 302 5.77 11.49 12.03
C LEU A 302 5.88 10.56 13.24
N SER A 303 6.22 9.29 13.04
CA SER A 303 6.38 8.33 14.14
C SER A 303 7.79 8.32 14.73
N GLY A 304 8.77 8.86 14.00
CA GLY A 304 10.20 8.80 14.34
C GLY A 304 10.90 7.52 13.84
N GLY A 305 10.17 6.58 13.25
CA GLY A 305 10.75 5.48 12.48
C GLY A 305 11.29 5.95 11.13
N VAL A 306 12.20 5.17 10.56
CA VAL A 306 12.96 5.51 9.33
C VAL A 306 12.06 6.01 8.19
N ASP A 307 10.93 5.34 7.94
CA ASP A 307 10.06 5.69 6.80
C ASP A 307 9.48 7.09 6.95
N SER A 308 9.02 7.43 8.15
CA SER A 308 8.42 8.75 8.40
C SER A 308 9.45 9.87 8.39
N MET A 309 10.67 9.61 8.90
CA MET A 309 11.76 10.58 8.95
C MET A 309 12.33 10.86 7.56
N VAL A 310 12.49 9.82 6.74
CA VAL A 310 12.89 9.94 5.33
C VAL A 310 11.85 10.72 4.55
N LEU A 311 10.57 10.36 4.69
CA LEU A 311 9.50 11.07 3.99
C LEU A 311 9.41 12.54 4.40
N ALA A 312 9.54 12.86 5.69
CA ALA A 312 9.58 14.25 6.17
C ALA A 312 10.75 15.04 5.55
N THR A 313 11.93 14.42 5.48
CA THR A 313 13.12 15.02 4.88
C THR A 313 12.92 15.31 3.40
N ILE A 314 12.35 14.36 2.65
CA ILE A 314 12.06 14.53 1.23
C ILE A 314 11.02 15.63 1.00
N LEU A 315 9.93 15.65 1.77
CA LEU A 315 8.89 16.69 1.66
C LEU A 315 9.49 18.09 1.89
N LYS A 316 10.36 18.25 2.90
CA LYS A 316 11.01 19.54 3.17
C LYS A 316 11.99 19.93 2.07
N ALA A 317 12.78 18.98 1.56
CA ALA A 317 13.71 19.23 0.47
C ALA A 317 13.02 19.55 -0.87
N ALA A 318 11.85 18.97 -1.11
CA ALA A 318 11.07 19.18 -2.32
C ALA A 318 10.22 20.46 -2.28
N ALA A 319 9.90 21.00 -1.09
CA ALA A 319 9.02 22.17 -0.94
C ALA A 319 9.33 23.35 -1.88
N PRO A 320 10.60 23.77 -2.09
CA PRO A 320 10.91 24.87 -3.00
C PRO A 320 10.48 24.63 -4.46
N SER A 321 10.45 23.38 -4.92
CA SER A 321 10.04 23.01 -6.28
C SER A 321 8.52 23.12 -6.51
N PHE A 322 7.73 23.29 -5.44
CA PHE A 322 6.26 23.26 -5.47
C PHE A 322 5.62 24.53 -4.88
N GLY A 323 6.33 25.66 -4.91
CA GLY A 323 5.83 26.94 -4.40
C GLY A 323 6.08 27.16 -2.91
N ASP A 324 7.08 26.45 -2.35
CA ASP A 324 7.60 26.63 -0.99
C ASP A 324 6.55 26.45 0.11
N PHE A 325 5.87 25.30 0.10
CA PHE A 325 4.89 24.96 1.13
C PHE A 325 5.53 24.64 2.49
N ASP A 326 4.79 24.88 3.57
CA ASP A 326 5.17 24.46 4.91
C ASP A 326 4.94 22.96 5.12
N VAL A 327 5.82 22.31 5.87
CA VAL A 327 5.63 20.91 6.30
C VAL A 327 5.18 20.90 7.76
N VAL A 328 4.03 20.27 8.02
CA VAL A 328 3.45 20.08 9.35
C VAL A 328 3.59 18.63 9.78
N ALA A 329 4.53 18.34 10.67
CA ALA A 329 4.70 17.03 11.28
C ALA A 329 3.76 16.85 12.49
N MET A 330 3.01 15.77 12.50
CA MET A 330 2.14 15.38 13.61
C MET A 330 2.66 14.10 14.25
N HIS A 331 2.99 14.16 15.54
CA HIS A 331 3.50 13.03 16.32
C HIS A 331 2.52 12.65 17.44
N ILE A 332 2.29 11.35 17.62
CA ILE A 332 1.51 10.79 18.73
C ILE A 332 2.44 10.11 19.73
N ASP A 333 2.58 10.70 20.91
CA ASP A 333 3.22 10.04 22.05
C ASP A 333 2.19 9.14 22.75
N TYR A 334 2.29 7.83 22.56
CA TYR A 334 1.35 6.88 23.15
C TYR A 334 1.57 6.64 24.66
N ALA A 335 2.63 7.19 25.26
CA ALA A 335 2.96 7.04 26.68
C ALA A 335 2.99 5.57 27.17
N ASN A 336 3.26 4.62 26.27
CA ASN A 336 3.26 3.19 26.57
C ASN A 336 4.59 2.69 27.14
N ARG A 337 5.67 3.45 26.92
CA ARG A 337 7.02 3.09 27.33
C ARG A 337 7.69 4.29 28.00
N PRO A 338 8.61 4.08 28.96
CA PRO A 338 9.33 5.18 29.62
C PRO A 338 10.06 6.12 28.65
N GLU A 339 10.57 5.58 27.54
CA GLU A 339 11.33 6.31 26.52
C GLU A 339 10.46 7.14 25.56
N SER A 340 9.14 6.95 25.51
CA SER A 340 8.29 7.64 24.52
C SER A 340 8.28 9.16 24.68
N GLY A 341 8.47 9.66 25.91
CA GLY A 341 8.66 11.09 26.16
C GLY A 341 9.95 11.62 25.52
N LYS A 342 11.05 10.88 25.64
CA LYS A 342 12.34 11.25 25.03
C LYS A 342 12.25 11.22 23.49
N GLU A 343 11.54 10.23 22.93
CA GLU A 343 11.26 10.16 21.49
C GLU A 343 10.49 11.40 21.00
N ALA A 344 9.45 11.80 21.74
CA ALA A 344 8.64 12.98 21.41
C ALA A 344 9.46 14.28 21.48
N ASP A 345 10.32 14.42 22.49
CA ASP A 345 11.21 15.58 22.64
C ASP A 345 12.27 15.63 21.52
N PHE A 346 12.84 14.49 21.15
CA PHE A 346 13.77 14.39 20.03
C PHE A 346 13.11 14.80 18.70
N VAL A 347 11.92 14.26 18.40
CA VAL A 347 11.18 14.60 17.17
C VAL A 347 10.89 16.11 17.11
N ARG A 348 10.48 16.71 18.23
CA ARG A 348 10.21 18.15 18.30
C ARG A 348 11.47 18.96 17.99
N GLY A 349 12.59 18.65 18.64
CA GLY A 349 13.86 19.34 18.41
C GLY A 349 14.41 19.12 17.00
N TRP A 350 14.25 17.92 16.43
CA TRP A 350 14.65 17.63 15.05
C TRP A 350 13.81 18.45 14.05
N CYS A 351 12.50 18.49 14.21
CA CYS A 351 11.62 19.30 13.37
C CYS A 351 11.96 20.79 13.43
N GLU A 352 12.23 21.33 14.62
CA GLU A 352 12.64 22.72 14.82
C GLU A 352 13.91 23.05 14.03
N ARG A 353 14.95 22.20 14.13
CA ARG A 353 16.21 22.37 13.37
C ARG A 353 16.01 22.31 11.85
N LYS A 354 15.05 21.52 11.38
CA LYS A 354 14.75 21.37 9.94
C LYS A 354 13.73 22.40 9.42
N GLY A 355 13.23 23.30 10.26
CA GLY A 355 12.19 24.26 9.89
C GLY A 355 10.88 23.56 9.48
N ILE A 356 10.50 22.54 10.24
CA ILE A 356 9.25 21.77 10.09
C ILE A 356 8.37 22.10 11.30
N VAL A 357 7.11 22.47 11.09
CA VAL A 357 6.16 22.72 12.17
C VAL A 357 5.82 21.38 12.84
N CYS A 358 5.99 21.26 14.15
CA CYS A 358 5.75 20.01 14.88
C CYS A 358 4.58 20.14 15.86
N VAL A 359 3.55 19.32 15.68
CA VAL A 359 2.43 19.19 16.60
C VAL A 359 2.50 17.82 17.29
N VAL A 360 2.69 17.83 18.60
CA VAL A 360 2.81 16.60 19.40
C VAL A 360 1.58 16.44 20.27
N ARG A 361 0.92 15.28 20.17
CA ARG A 361 -0.16 14.89 21.09
C ARG A 361 0.25 13.69 21.91
N ARG A 362 0.37 13.89 23.22
CA ARG A 362 0.54 12.79 24.18
C ARG A 362 -0.80 12.21 24.58
N ILE A 363 -0.95 10.89 24.57
CA ILE A 363 -2.14 10.19 25.04
C ILE A 363 -2.01 9.93 26.54
N ALA A 364 -2.99 10.41 27.31
CA ALA A 364 -3.07 10.19 28.76
C ALA A 364 -4.39 9.49 29.17
N GLU A 365 -5.37 9.49 28.26
CA GLU A 365 -6.74 9.02 28.47
C GLU A 365 -6.86 7.50 28.49
N VAL A 366 -6.00 6.82 27.73
CA VAL A 366 -5.95 5.35 27.66
C VAL A 366 -4.54 4.84 27.89
N LYS A 367 -4.46 3.66 28.52
CA LYS A 367 -3.18 3.01 28.80
C LYS A 367 -3.21 1.54 28.41
N ARG A 368 -2.23 1.12 27.61
CA ARG A 368 -2.11 -0.26 27.16
C ARG A 368 -1.92 -1.21 28.34
N GLY A 369 -2.65 -2.32 28.34
CA GLY A 369 -2.62 -3.32 29.41
C GLY A 369 -3.53 -3.00 30.61
N VAL A 370 -4.06 -1.78 30.70
CA VAL A 370 -5.09 -1.40 31.69
C VAL A 370 -6.46 -1.33 31.01
N THR A 371 -6.55 -0.58 29.92
CA THR A 371 -7.78 -0.49 29.10
C THR A 371 -7.95 -1.77 28.28
N PRO A 372 -9.18 -2.31 28.14
CA PRO A 372 -9.46 -3.43 27.24
C PRO A 372 -8.90 -3.18 25.84
N ARG A 373 -8.30 -4.19 25.22
CA ARG A 373 -7.52 -4.02 23.99
C ARG A 373 -8.31 -3.38 22.85
N GLU A 374 -9.52 -3.86 22.60
CA GLU A 374 -10.38 -3.31 21.54
C GLU A 374 -10.71 -1.84 21.76
N GLN A 375 -11.00 -1.47 23.02
CA GLN A 375 -11.26 -0.08 23.41
C GLN A 375 -9.99 0.78 23.26
N TYR A 376 -8.83 0.29 23.73
CA TYR A 376 -7.55 1.00 23.56
C TYR A 376 -7.23 1.27 22.08
N GLU A 377 -7.39 0.27 21.21
CA GLU A 377 -7.13 0.40 19.77
C GLU A 377 -8.11 1.39 19.11
N ALA A 378 -9.40 1.34 19.48
CA ALA A 378 -10.41 2.27 18.97
C ALA A 378 -10.17 3.72 19.44
N GLU A 379 -9.93 3.94 20.73
CA GLU A 379 -9.74 5.27 21.30
C GLU A 379 -8.43 5.90 20.86
N SER A 380 -7.31 5.17 20.90
CA SER A 380 -6.03 5.70 20.41
C SER A 380 -6.06 6.03 18.92
N ARG A 381 -6.80 5.25 18.12
CA ARG A 381 -7.07 5.57 16.72
C ARG A 381 -7.90 6.84 16.60
N ALA A 382 -8.99 6.98 17.35
CA ALA A 382 -9.84 8.16 17.34
C ALA A 382 -9.06 9.43 17.72
N ILE A 383 -8.20 9.37 18.74
CA ILE A 383 -7.33 10.48 19.15
C ILE A 383 -6.38 10.88 18.02
N ARG A 384 -5.71 9.90 17.38
CA ARG A 384 -4.79 10.18 16.26
C ARG A 384 -5.48 10.87 15.08
N TYR A 385 -6.63 10.36 14.65
CA TYR A 385 -7.37 10.98 13.54
C TYR A 385 -8.07 12.28 13.96
N GLY A 386 -8.41 12.44 15.25
CA GLY A 386 -8.85 13.71 15.83
C GLY A 386 -7.78 14.79 15.69
N LEU A 387 -6.53 14.49 16.06
CA LEU A 387 -5.39 15.39 15.87
C LEU A 387 -5.24 15.81 14.41
N TYR A 388 -5.36 14.86 13.48
CA TYR A 388 -5.23 15.16 12.05
C TYR A 388 -6.31 16.14 11.58
N LYS A 389 -7.56 15.99 12.05
CA LYS A 389 -8.65 16.91 11.72
C LYS A 389 -8.45 18.30 12.33
N GLU A 390 -7.98 18.37 13.57
CA GLU A 390 -7.68 19.65 14.24
C GLU A 390 -6.54 20.40 13.53
N CYS A 391 -5.47 19.69 13.18
CA CYS A 391 -4.36 20.26 12.43
C CYS A 391 -4.80 20.69 11.02
N ALA A 392 -5.68 19.94 10.35
CA ALA A 392 -6.21 20.30 9.04
C ALA A 392 -6.99 21.62 9.09
N LYS A 393 -7.78 21.84 10.14
CA LYS A 393 -8.50 23.12 10.38
C LYS A 393 -7.55 24.28 10.64
N THR A 394 -6.43 24.03 11.31
CA THR A 394 -5.49 25.08 11.75
C THR A 394 -4.51 25.47 10.66
N HIS A 395 -3.97 24.50 9.90
CA HIS A 395 -2.89 24.70 8.95
C HIS A 395 -3.31 24.60 7.47
N GLY A 396 -4.50 24.07 7.18
CA GLY A 396 -5.06 24.06 5.83
C GLY A 396 -4.27 23.20 4.83
N PHE A 397 -4.13 21.90 5.11
CA PHE A 397 -3.50 20.94 4.19
C PHE A 397 -4.53 19.98 3.54
N PRO A 398 -4.26 19.47 2.32
CA PRO A 398 -5.22 18.66 1.60
C PRO A 398 -5.31 17.22 2.11
N ALA A 399 -4.20 16.66 2.61
CA ALA A 399 -4.09 15.28 3.06
C ALA A 399 -2.91 15.09 4.02
N VAL A 400 -2.89 13.96 4.72
CA VAL A 400 -1.79 13.54 5.61
C VAL A 400 -0.95 12.47 4.94
N PHE A 401 0.34 12.75 4.78
CA PHE A 401 1.35 11.79 4.33
C PHE A 401 1.66 10.77 5.44
N VAL A 402 1.78 9.50 5.07
CA VAL A 402 2.25 8.43 5.96
C VAL A 402 3.34 7.62 5.28
N GLY A 403 4.35 7.21 6.04
CA GLY A 403 5.51 6.46 5.54
C GLY A 403 5.24 4.96 5.35
N HIS A 404 4.14 4.58 4.70
CA HIS A 404 3.91 3.18 4.37
C HIS A 404 4.66 2.78 3.10
N HIS A 405 5.19 1.57 3.08
CA HIS A 405 6.03 1.00 2.01
C HIS A 405 5.54 -0.40 1.58
N GLU A 406 6.22 -1.04 0.63
CA GLU A 406 5.79 -2.32 0.02
C GLU A 406 5.60 -3.44 1.07
N GLY A 407 6.48 -3.49 2.07
CA GLY A 407 6.38 -4.42 3.19
C GLY A 407 5.08 -4.26 3.98
N ASP A 408 4.59 -3.03 4.18
CA ASP A 408 3.29 -2.81 4.83
C ASP A 408 2.13 -3.40 4.00
N VAL A 409 2.21 -3.32 2.68
CA VAL A 409 1.23 -3.91 1.76
C VAL A 409 1.24 -5.43 1.89
N GLN A 410 2.42 -6.05 1.87
CA GLN A 410 2.58 -7.50 2.01
C GLN A 410 2.01 -7.99 3.35
N GLU A 411 2.33 -7.31 4.45
CA GLU A 411 1.75 -7.60 5.78
C GLU A 411 0.22 -7.50 5.76
N ASN A 412 -0.32 -6.48 5.10
CA ASN A 412 -1.76 -6.26 5.02
C ASN A 412 -2.47 -7.30 4.16
N ILE A 413 -1.88 -7.72 3.04
CA ILE A 413 -2.41 -8.79 2.18
C ILE A 413 -2.53 -10.08 2.99
N ILE A 414 -1.46 -10.50 3.68
CA ILE A 414 -1.47 -11.69 4.52
C ILE A 414 -2.58 -11.58 5.57
N ALA A 415 -2.63 -10.44 6.27
CA ALA A 415 -3.62 -10.24 7.31
C ALA A 415 -5.06 -10.22 6.76
N ASN A 416 -5.28 -9.69 5.56
CA ASN A 416 -6.59 -9.66 4.89
C ASN A 416 -7.03 -11.05 4.43
N ILE A 417 -6.12 -11.86 3.88
CA ILE A 417 -6.38 -13.25 3.50
C ILE A 417 -6.85 -14.04 4.72
N PHE A 418 -6.13 -13.98 5.84
CA PHE A 418 -6.50 -14.70 7.06
C PHE A 418 -7.76 -14.16 7.75
N ARG A 419 -8.14 -12.91 7.49
CA ARG A 419 -9.42 -12.34 7.95
C ARG A 419 -10.60 -12.65 7.01
N GLY A 420 -10.36 -13.33 5.88
CA GLY A 420 -11.39 -13.66 4.89
C GLY A 420 -11.83 -12.45 4.07
N ALA A 421 -10.91 -11.53 3.77
CA ALA A 421 -11.18 -10.40 2.88
C ALA A 421 -11.53 -10.86 1.45
N ASN A 422 -12.28 -10.02 0.74
CA ASN A 422 -12.67 -10.27 -0.64
C ASN A 422 -11.44 -10.20 -1.59
N VAL A 423 -11.44 -11.04 -2.63
CA VAL A 423 -10.44 -11.06 -3.71
C VAL A 423 -10.30 -9.71 -4.42
N LEU A 424 -11.34 -8.86 -4.41
CA LEU A 424 -11.30 -7.51 -5.00
C LEU A 424 -10.64 -6.46 -4.09
N GLY A 425 -10.29 -6.83 -2.86
CA GLY A 425 -9.77 -5.90 -1.85
C GLY A 425 -8.62 -6.47 -1.02
N MET A 426 -7.81 -7.37 -1.59
CA MET A 426 -6.72 -8.03 -0.87
C MET A 426 -5.59 -7.05 -0.51
N ASN A 427 -5.23 -6.19 -1.47
CA ASN A 427 -4.18 -5.18 -1.30
C ASN A 427 -4.48 -4.27 -0.10
N GLY A 428 -5.73 -3.80 0.00
CA GLY A 428 -6.27 -3.06 1.15
C GLY A 428 -5.57 -1.73 1.48
N MET A 429 -4.49 -1.37 0.78
CA MET A 429 -3.80 -0.08 0.85
C MET A 429 -3.53 0.44 -0.56
N ASN A 430 -4.05 1.63 -0.84
CA ASN A 430 -3.78 2.36 -2.08
C ASN A 430 -2.90 3.58 -1.77
N GLU A 431 -2.29 4.14 -2.82
CA GLU A 431 -1.49 5.38 -2.74
C GLU A 431 -2.27 6.52 -2.08
N GLU A 432 -3.59 6.52 -2.23
CA GLU A 432 -4.50 7.43 -1.53
C GLU A 432 -5.71 6.72 -0.93
N GLY A 433 -6.31 7.32 0.09
CA GLY A 433 -7.59 6.87 0.61
C GLY A 433 -8.11 7.77 1.73
N VAL A 434 -9.40 7.64 2.05
CA VAL A 434 -10.04 8.35 3.17
C VAL A 434 -10.18 7.40 4.35
N VAL A 435 -9.67 7.81 5.50
CA VAL A 435 -9.69 7.01 6.73
C VAL A 435 -10.19 7.88 7.89
N GLU A 436 -11.27 7.46 8.55
CA GLU A 436 -11.95 8.26 9.60
C GLU A 436 -12.31 9.69 9.13
N GLY A 437 -12.57 9.90 7.84
CA GLY A 437 -12.84 11.22 7.26
C GLY A 437 -11.58 12.09 7.03
N VAL A 438 -10.38 11.51 7.07
CA VAL A 438 -9.11 12.18 6.75
C VAL A 438 -8.53 11.58 5.47
N ARG A 439 -8.14 12.44 4.51
CA ARG A 439 -7.41 12.00 3.31
C ARG A 439 -5.98 11.64 3.68
N ILE A 440 -5.55 10.45 3.29
CA ILE A 440 -4.21 9.89 3.56
C ILE A 440 -3.48 9.64 2.24
N TRP A 441 -2.22 10.04 2.17
CA TRP A 441 -1.33 9.81 1.02
C TRP A 441 -0.12 8.95 1.41
N ARG A 442 0.23 8.00 0.54
CA ARG A 442 1.26 6.96 0.77
C ARG A 442 2.22 6.86 -0.42
N PRO A 443 3.07 7.87 -0.65
CA PRO A 443 3.90 7.92 -1.86
C PRO A 443 4.98 6.83 -1.92
N MET A 444 5.34 6.22 -0.79
CA MET A 444 6.42 5.22 -0.72
C MET A 444 5.94 3.76 -0.84
N LEU A 445 4.65 3.51 -1.08
CA LEU A 445 4.12 2.14 -1.24
C LEU A 445 4.87 1.27 -2.26
N PRO A 446 5.35 1.79 -3.40
CA PRO A 446 6.06 0.97 -4.39
C PRO A 446 7.49 0.57 -3.98
N HIS A 447 8.02 1.11 -2.89
CA HIS A 447 9.42 0.87 -2.49
C HIS A 447 9.52 -0.21 -1.41
N SER A 448 10.51 -1.07 -1.55
CA SER A 448 10.93 -1.97 -0.48
C SER A 448 11.64 -1.18 0.64
N LYS A 449 12.05 -1.87 1.71
CA LYS A 449 12.69 -1.23 2.86
C LYS A 449 14.10 -0.71 2.54
N ASP A 450 14.83 -1.40 1.68
CA ASP A 450 16.26 -1.12 1.45
C ASP A 450 16.52 0.27 0.85
N PRO A 451 15.79 0.74 -0.19
CA PRO A 451 15.96 2.10 -0.69
C PRO A 451 15.65 3.19 0.35
N VAL A 452 14.73 2.92 1.28
CA VAL A 452 14.40 3.87 2.35
C VAL A 452 15.54 3.97 3.37
N LEU A 453 16.15 2.83 3.72
CA LEU A 453 17.35 2.78 4.58
C LEU A 453 18.56 3.43 3.89
N ASP A 454 18.78 3.15 2.61
CA ASP A 454 19.86 3.74 1.81
C ASP A 454 19.74 5.28 1.78
N PHE A 455 18.53 5.80 1.60
CA PHE A 455 18.29 7.25 1.70
C PHE A 455 18.69 7.79 3.07
N ALA A 456 18.21 7.15 4.15
CA ALA A 456 18.50 7.61 5.51
C ALA A 456 20.02 7.63 5.79
N HIS A 457 20.73 6.58 5.39
CA HIS A 457 22.16 6.43 5.61
C HIS A 457 23.00 7.34 4.71
N THR A 458 22.53 7.65 3.50
CA THR A 458 23.23 8.53 2.55
C THR A 458 23.09 10.00 2.93
N PHE A 459 21.91 10.42 3.39
CA PHE A 459 21.60 11.83 3.67
C PHE A 459 21.56 12.19 5.16
N GLY A 460 21.94 11.26 6.04
CA GLY A 460 22.06 11.51 7.48
C GLY A 460 20.74 11.73 8.19
N VAL A 461 19.70 11.01 7.80
CA VAL A 461 18.37 11.11 8.42
C VAL A 461 18.29 10.21 9.65
N PRO A 462 18.12 10.76 10.87
CA PRO A 462 18.05 9.96 12.09
C PRO A 462 16.74 9.18 12.18
N TYR A 463 16.76 8.05 12.89
CA TYR A 463 15.55 7.30 13.23
C TYR A 463 15.69 6.45 14.50
N PHE A 464 14.55 6.19 15.15
CA PHE A 464 14.47 5.40 16.39
C PHE A 464 14.61 3.90 16.15
N LEU A 465 14.97 3.17 17.21
CA LEU A 465 15.00 1.72 17.25
C LEU A 465 13.64 1.09 16.93
N ASP A 466 13.61 0.06 16.08
CA ASP A 466 12.39 -0.73 15.89
C ASP A 466 12.04 -1.47 17.19
N THR A 467 10.99 -0.97 17.82
CA THR A 467 10.49 -1.42 19.11
C THR A 467 9.12 -2.11 18.96
N THR A 468 8.83 -2.63 17.76
CA THR A 468 7.63 -3.42 17.49
C THR A 468 7.56 -4.62 18.45
N PRO A 469 6.53 -4.72 19.32
CA PRO A 469 6.50 -5.76 20.34
C PRO A 469 6.38 -7.17 19.73
N THR A 470 7.21 -8.10 20.20
CA THR A 470 7.26 -9.49 19.71
C THR A 470 5.96 -10.25 19.89
N TRP A 471 5.16 -9.91 20.93
CA TRP A 471 3.86 -10.51 21.18
C TRP A 471 2.74 -10.00 20.26
N SER A 472 2.94 -8.87 19.56
CA SER A 472 1.93 -8.28 18.69
C SER A 472 1.74 -9.13 17.43
N THR A 473 0.56 -9.05 16.78
CA THR A 473 0.32 -9.76 15.51
C THR A 473 1.38 -9.39 14.47
N ARG A 474 1.75 -8.10 14.42
CA ARG A 474 2.81 -7.59 13.54
C ARG A 474 4.18 -8.16 13.88
N GLY A 475 4.55 -8.16 15.15
CA GLY A 475 5.82 -8.73 15.63
C GLY A 475 5.92 -10.24 15.37
N LYS A 476 4.86 -11.01 15.64
CA LYS A 476 4.81 -12.44 15.30
C LYS A 476 4.91 -12.69 13.81
N LEU A 477 4.22 -11.87 13.00
CA LEU A 477 4.27 -11.99 11.56
C LEU A 477 5.70 -11.73 11.04
N ARG A 478 6.35 -10.64 11.45
CA ARG A 478 7.73 -10.30 11.05
C ARG A 478 8.78 -11.28 11.56
N ASN A 479 8.70 -11.69 12.83
CA ASN A 479 9.78 -12.43 13.49
C ASN A 479 9.62 -13.95 13.44
N GLN A 480 8.43 -14.47 13.09
CA GLN A 480 8.16 -15.91 13.09
C GLN A 480 7.60 -16.37 11.75
N LEU A 481 6.51 -15.75 11.27
CA LEU A 481 5.81 -16.23 10.08
C LEU A 481 6.59 -15.95 8.78
N LEU A 482 7.03 -14.70 8.55
CA LEU A 482 7.75 -14.36 7.32
C LEU A 482 9.06 -15.14 7.16
N PRO A 483 9.89 -15.32 8.19
CA PRO A 483 11.09 -16.16 8.10
C PRO A 483 10.76 -17.62 7.78
N LEU A 484 9.69 -18.18 8.39
CA LEU A 484 9.26 -19.54 8.10
C LEU A 484 8.76 -19.68 6.65
N LEU A 485 8.03 -18.70 6.13
CA LEU A 485 7.58 -18.69 4.73
C LEU A 485 8.76 -18.53 3.76
N ALA A 486 9.76 -17.72 4.11
CA ALA A 486 11.00 -17.58 3.34
C ALA A 486 11.78 -18.91 3.31
N ASP A 487 11.89 -19.60 4.44
CA ASP A 487 12.53 -20.92 4.53
C ASP A 487 11.80 -21.97 3.66
N MET A 488 10.46 -21.98 3.69
CA MET A 488 9.65 -22.94 2.95
C MET A 488 9.57 -22.67 1.43
N PHE A 489 9.48 -21.40 1.02
CA PHE A 489 9.15 -21.01 -0.35
C PHE A 489 10.23 -20.16 -1.05
N GLY A 490 11.31 -19.81 -0.35
CA GLY A 490 12.37 -18.91 -0.80
C GLY A 490 11.98 -17.43 -0.72
N ASP A 491 12.98 -16.53 -0.78
CA ASP A 491 12.80 -15.08 -0.57
C ASP A 491 11.87 -14.38 -1.59
N GLY A 492 11.56 -15.05 -2.71
CA GLY A 492 10.69 -14.50 -3.77
C GLY A 492 9.19 -14.44 -3.42
N PHE A 493 8.75 -15.09 -2.34
CA PHE A 493 7.30 -15.20 -2.04
C PHE A 493 6.64 -13.85 -1.75
N LEU A 494 7.35 -12.90 -1.14
CA LEU A 494 6.84 -11.56 -0.84
C LEU A 494 6.53 -10.76 -2.11
N ARG A 495 7.36 -10.91 -3.15
CA ARG A 495 7.09 -10.32 -4.46
C ARG A 495 5.83 -10.92 -5.09
N ASN A 496 5.63 -12.24 -4.97
CA ASN A 496 4.42 -12.89 -5.47
C ASN A 496 3.16 -12.40 -4.74
N LEU A 497 3.23 -12.15 -3.43
CA LEU A 497 2.14 -11.54 -2.67
C LEU A 497 1.83 -10.12 -3.15
N SER A 498 2.86 -9.33 -3.46
CA SER A 498 2.70 -7.96 -3.97
C SER A 498 2.01 -7.96 -5.33
N LEU A 499 2.44 -8.84 -6.25
CA LEU A 499 1.79 -9.05 -7.55
C LEU A 499 0.31 -9.46 -7.41
N LEU A 500 -0.01 -10.38 -6.50
CA LEU A 500 -1.40 -10.76 -6.22
C LEU A 500 -2.23 -9.58 -5.68
N GLY A 501 -1.61 -8.70 -4.89
CA GLY A 501 -2.22 -7.45 -4.45
C GLY A 501 -2.51 -6.49 -5.61
N GLU A 502 -1.59 -6.38 -6.56
CA GLU A 502 -1.77 -5.57 -7.77
C GLU A 502 -2.88 -6.13 -8.66
N ASP A 503 -2.86 -7.44 -8.93
CA ASP A 503 -3.90 -8.13 -9.70
C ASP A 503 -5.27 -7.97 -9.05
N SER A 504 -5.35 -8.10 -7.72
CA SER A 504 -6.56 -7.85 -6.93
C SER A 504 -7.11 -6.45 -7.16
N ALA A 505 -6.25 -5.42 -7.14
CA ALA A 505 -6.66 -4.04 -7.37
C ALA A 505 -7.10 -3.80 -8.82
N GLN A 506 -6.43 -4.42 -9.79
CA GLN A 506 -6.82 -4.35 -11.21
C GLN A 506 -8.18 -5.00 -11.45
N LEU A 507 -8.39 -6.21 -10.92
CA LEU A 507 -9.68 -6.91 -10.96
C LEU A 507 -10.77 -6.09 -10.27
N GLY A 508 -10.46 -5.48 -9.13
CA GLY A 508 -11.34 -4.56 -8.42
C GLY A 508 -11.82 -3.44 -9.34
N ARG A 509 -10.91 -2.74 -10.02
CA ARG A 509 -11.25 -1.68 -10.99
C ARG A 509 -12.06 -2.20 -12.18
N MET A 510 -11.68 -3.33 -12.76
CA MET A 510 -12.44 -3.91 -13.88
C MET A 510 -13.88 -4.24 -13.48
N VAL A 511 -14.08 -4.86 -12.31
CA VAL A 511 -15.41 -5.18 -11.78
C VAL A 511 -16.17 -3.92 -11.40
N GLU A 512 -15.48 -2.90 -10.88
CA GLU A 512 -16.04 -1.58 -10.64
C GLU A 512 -16.64 -1.01 -11.91
N ASP A 513 -15.83 -0.84 -12.95
CA ASP A 513 -16.23 -0.12 -14.15
C ASP A 513 -17.30 -0.88 -14.95
N SER A 514 -17.20 -2.21 -15.01
CA SER A 514 -18.07 -3.04 -15.86
C SER A 514 -19.33 -3.56 -15.18
N VAL A 515 -19.34 -3.72 -13.85
CA VAL A 515 -20.45 -4.38 -13.13
C VAL A 515 -21.02 -3.49 -12.03
N LEU A 516 -20.20 -3.03 -11.09
CA LEU A 516 -20.70 -2.33 -9.90
C LEU A 516 -21.03 -0.84 -10.16
N GLY A 517 -20.32 -0.19 -11.07
CA GLY A 517 -20.53 1.20 -11.50
C GLY A 517 -21.89 1.40 -12.15
N PRO A 518 -22.28 0.62 -13.17
CA PRO A 518 -23.62 0.66 -13.75
C PRO A 518 -24.73 0.44 -12.72
N PHE A 519 -24.53 -0.49 -11.77
CA PHE A 519 -25.46 -0.70 -10.66
C PHE A 519 -25.54 0.51 -9.72
N SER A 520 -24.39 1.11 -9.39
CA SER A 520 -24.32 2.24 -8.47
C SER A 520 -25.07 3.47 -9.00
N LYS A 521 -25.10 3.68 -10.31
CA LYS A 521 -25.93 4.73 -10.95
C LYS A 521 -27.44 4.53 -10.75
N ARG A 522 -27.90 3.30 -10.52
CA ARG A 522 -29.30 2.97 -10.19
C ARG A 522 -29.59 3.02 -8.69
N MET A 523 -28.54 3.01 -7.86
CA MET A 523 -28.66 3.13 -6.42
C MET A 523 -28.79 4.61 -6.03
N ARG A 524 -29.66 4.90 -5.05
CA ARG A 524 -29.75 6.23 -4.45
C ARG A 524 -29.65 6.13 -2.94
N LEU A 525 -29.02 7.14 -2.36
CA LEU A 525 -28.82 7.31 -0.93
C LEU A 525 -29.47 8.62 -0.50
N SER A 526 -30.17 8.59 0.63
CA SER A 526 -30.74 9.76 1.29
C SER A 526 -30.62 9.62 2.81
N ASP A 527 -30.99 10.66 3.53
CA ASP A 527 -31.09 10.61 4.98
C ASP A 527 -32.10 9.57 5.48
N SER A 528 -33.20 9.38 4.74
CA SER A 528 -34.25 8.41 5.07
C SER A 528 -33.81 6.97 4.85
N GLY A 529 -32.93 6.71 3.88
CA GLY A 529 -32.50 5.36 3.55
C GLY A 529 -31.72 5.23 2.24
N ALA A 530 -31.52 3.98 1.82
CA ALA A 530 -30.89 3.61 0.57
C ALA A 530 -31.90 2.80 -0.24
N TYR A 531 -31.97 3.00 -1.55
CA TYR A 531 -32.76 2.13 -2.41
C TYR A 531 -32.03 1.83 -3.73
N ALA A 532 -32.29 0.65 -4.28
CA ALA A 532 -31.70 0.20 -5.53
C ALA A 532 -32.64 -0.77 -6.26
N ASP A 533 -32.64 -0.66 -7.59
CA ASP A 533 -33.31 -1.61 -8.48
C ASP A 533 -32.32 -2.66 -8.99
N PHE A 534 -32.64 -3.94 -8.75
CA PHE A 534 -31.85 -5.11 -9.13
C PHE A 534 -32.41 -5.82 -10.37
N SER A 535 -33.35 -5.21 -11.08
CA SER A 535 -33.87 -5.73 -12.35
C SER A 535 -32.73 -5.97 -13.36
N GLY A 536 -32.57 -7.20 -13.84
CA GLY A 536 -31.52 -7.61 -14.78
C GLY A 536 -30.20 -8.05 -14.13
N ASP A 537 -30.10 -8.00 -12.80
CA ASP A 537 -28.94 -8.48 -12.04
C ASP A 537 -29.22 -9.77 -11.26
N GLU A 538 -30.36 -10.44 -11.48
CA GLU A 538 -30.80 -11.59 -10.69
C GLU A 538 -29.81 -12.76 -10.75
N ASP A 539 -29.22 -12.99 -11.93
CA ASP A 539 -28.30 -14.10 -12.18
C ASP A 539 -26.85 -13.76 -11.80
N LYS A 540 -26.59 -12.57 -11.25
CA LYS A 540 -25.24 -12.17 -10.83
C LYS A 540 -24.77 -13.03 -9.64
N PRO A 541 -23.46 -13.35 -9.57
CA PRO A 541 -22.92 -14.21 -8.52
C PRO A 541 -22.98 -13.55 -7.13
N MET A 542 -22.89 -14.36 -6.06
CA MET A 542 -22.89 -13.91 -4.66
C MET A 542 -21.94 -12.74 -4.38
N LEU A 543 -20.80 -12.69 -5.06
CA LEU A 543 -19.83 -11.60 -4.95
C LEU A 543 -20.44 -10.23 -5.28
N PHE A 544 -21.21 -10.15 -6.36
CA PHE A 544 -21.91 -8.93 -6.77
C PHE A 544 -22.86 -8.46 -5.67
N TRP A 545 -23.71 -9.37 -5.19
CA TRP A 545 -24.68 -9.08 -4.13
C TRP A 545 -24.01 -8.59 -2.85
N LYS A 546 -22.91 -9.22 -2.43
CA LYS A 546 -22.16 -8.80 -1.23
C LYS A 546 -21.59 -7.39 -1.39
N GLU A 547 -21.00 -7.05 -2.54
CA GLU A 547 -20.43 -5.71 -2.76
C GLU A 547 -21.51 -4.63 -2.98
N ALA A 548 -22.56 -4.92 -3.76
CA ALA A 548 -23.69 -4.02 -3.98
C ALA A 548 -24.39 -3.64 -2.66
N LEU A 549 -24.71 -4.65 -1.85
CA LEU A 549 -25.38 -4.44 -0.56
C LEU A 549 -24.46 -3.82 0.50
N LYS A 550 -23.15 -4.09 0.42
CA LYS A 550 -22.16 -3.43 1.28
C LYS A 550 -22.12 -1.93 1.02
N ARG A 551 -22.25 -1.46 -0.22
CA ARG A 551 -22.37 -0.02 -0.53
C ARG A 551 -23.60 0.60 0.09
N MET A 552 -24.75 -0.06 -0.07
CA MET A 552 -26.00 0.39 0.56
C MET A 552 -25.84 0.48 2.09
N CYS A 553 -25.23 -0.54 2.72
CA CYS A 553 -25.01 -0.54 4.17
C CYS A 553 -24.04 0.57 4.61
N HIS A 554 -22.94 0.76 3.89
CA HIS A 554 -21.93 1.77 4.20
C HIS A 554 -22.51 3.19 4.10
N GLY A 555 -23.27 3.48 3.04
CA GLY A 555 -24.00 4.75 2.92
C GLY A 555 -25.06 4.97 4.02
N LEU A 556 -25.48 3.91 4.70
CA LEU A 556 -26.37 3.98 5.86
C LEU A 556 -25.64 4.02 7.22
N GLY A 557 -24.30 4.00 7.25
CA GLY A 557 -23.53 3.87 8.50
C GLY A 557 -23.67 2.51 9.19
N SER A 558 -24.09 1.49 8.44
CA SER A 558 -24.35 0.14 8.94
C SER A 558 -23.25 -0.83 8.53
N GLY A 559 -22.86 -1.73 9.45
CA GLY A 559 -21.91 -2.80 9.14
C GLY A 559 -22.44 -3.80 8.09
N MET A 560 -21.56 -4.67 7.58
CA MET A 560 -21.91 -5.65 6.53
C MET A 560 -23.05 -6.61 6.92
N MET A 561 -23.80 -7.10 5.94
CA MET A 561 -24.84 -8.11 6.14
C MET A 561 -24.28 -9.53 6.22
N LYS A 562 -24.98 -10.40 6.95
CA LYS A 562 -24.61 -11.82 7.03
C LYS A 562 -24.94 -12.50 5.70
N GLU A 563 -24.10 -13.46 5.31
CA GLU A 563 -24.27 -14.16 4.04
C GLU A 563 -25.62 -14.89 3.92
N ARG A 564 -26.13 -15.45 5.03
CA ARG A 564 -27.47 -16.06 5.07
C ARG A 564 -28.57 -15.08 4.63
N SER A 565 -28.50 -13.82 5.09
CA SER A 565 -29.47 -12.79 4.74
C SER A 565 -29.36 -12.39 3.26
N VAL A 566 -28.13 -12.36 2.72
CA VAL A 566 -27.92 -12.11 1.29
C VAL A 566 -28.51 -13.23 0.43
N ARG A 567 -28.30 -14.50 0.81
CA ARG A 567 -28.92 -15.64 0.11
C ARG A 567 -30.44 -15.58 0.13
N GLU A 568 -31.05 -15.25 1.29
CA GLU A 568 -32.50 -15.10 1.40
C GLU A 568 -33.06 -14.03 0.46
N LEU A 569 -32.31 -12.93 0.24
CA LEU A 569 -32.66 -11.91 -0.73
C LEU A 569 -32.55 -12.43 -2.18
N ILE A 570 -31.45 -13.11 -2.51
CA ILE A 570 -31.24 -13.69 -3.84
C ILE A 570 -32.34 -14.70 -4.16
N ASP A 571 -32.66 -15.60 -3.24
CA ASP A 571 -33.75 -16.57 -3.41
C ASP A 571 -35.08 -15.86 -3.68
N ARG A 572 -35.36 -14.76 -2.96
CA ARG A 572 -36.57 -13.96 -3.18
C ARG A 572 -36.60 -13.32 -4.57
N PHE A 573 -35.44 -12.92 -5.11
CA PHE A 573 -35.33 -12.35 -6.44
C PHE A 573 -35.19 -13.39 -7.56
N THR A 574 -34.82 -14.64 -7.30
CA THR A 574 -34.64 -15.66 -8.36
C THR A 574 -35.80 -16.65 -8.46
N LEU A 575 -36.53 -16.90 -7.35
CA LEU A 575 -37.64 -17.84 -7.35
C LEU A 575 -38.79 -17.38 -8.26
N SER A 576 -39.03 -18.13 -9.34
CA SER A 576 -40.07 -17.84 -10.34
C SER A 576 -41.47 -18.21 -9.83
N LYS A 577 -42.39 -17.23 -9.90
CA LYS A 577 -43.88 -17.23 -9.91
C LYS A 577 -44.73 -18.25 -9.10
N ARG A 578 -44.25 -19.43 -8.68
CA ARG A 578 -45.06 -20.46 -7.96
C ARG A 578 -45.22 -20.19 -6.45
N ARG A 579 -44.45 -19.26 -5.90
CA ARG A 579 -44.70 -18.57 -4.62
C ARG A 579 -44.23 -17.14 -4.79
N CYS A 580 -45.04 -16.29 -5.41
CA CYS A 580 -44.73 -14.86 -5.44
C CYS A 580 -44.60 -14.42 -3.98
N ALA A 581 -43.37 -14.17 -3.51
CA ALA A 581 -43.16 -13.58 -2.20
C ALA A 581 -43.82 -12.21 -2.29
N LYS A 582 -44.97 -12.05 -1.63
CA LYS A 582 -45.72 -10.78 -1.62
C LYS A 582 -44.75 -9.63 -1.37
N ASP A 583 -44.91 -8.54 -2.11
CA ASP A 583 -44.23 -7.29 -1.79
C ASP A 583 -44.41 -7.00 -0.31
N GLY A 584 -43.33 -6.62 0.37
CA GLY A 584 -43.37 -6.45 1.81
C GLY A 584 -42.04 -6.57 2.53
N TRP A 585 -42.12 -6.40 3.84
CA TRP A 585 -40.99 -6.30 4.75
C TRP A 585 -40.15 -7.57 4.83
N ILE A 586 -38.82 -7.38 4.82
CA ILE A 586 -37.83 -8.40 5.13
C ILE A 586 -36.86 -7.85 6.17
N THR A 587 -36.37 -8.71 7.06
CA THR A 587 -35.37 -8.32 8.04
C THR A 587 -34.02 -8.90 7.65
N LEU A 588 -33.28 -8.17 6.81
CA LEU A 588 -31.91 -8.56 6.46
C LEU A 588 -30.92 -8.22 7.58
N LYS A 589 -31.19 -7.15 8.34
CA LYS A 589 -30.37 -6.69 9.45
C LYS A 589 -31.28 -6.16 10.57
N LYS A 590 -30.98 -6.49 11.83
CA LYS A 590 -31.83 -6.14 12.98
C LYS A 590 -32.12 -4.63 13.11
N LEU A 591 -31.15 -3.79 12.77
CA LEU A 591 -31.24 -2.33 12.95
C LEU A 591 -31.83 -1.60 11.74
N ASN A 592 -31.88 -2.24 10.56
CA ASN A 592 -32.38 -1.61 9.33
C ASN A 592 -33.59 -2.38 8.82
N LYS A 593 -34.75 -1.72 8.82
CA LYS A 593 -35.94 -2.30 8.21
C LYS A 593 -35.82 -2.21 6.70
N THR A 594 -36.09 -3.33 6.03
CA THR A 594 -35.92 -3.46 4.58
C THR A 594 -37.26 -3.79 3.94
N PHE A 595 -37.59 -3.06 2.87
CA PHE A 595 -38.81 -3.23 2.09
C PHE A 595 -38.44 -3.70 0.69
N VAL A 596 -39.20 -4.64 0.15
CA VAL A 596 -38.98 -5.22 -1.18
C VAL A 596 -40.28 -5.19 -1.97
N THR A 597 -40.21 -4.66 -3.20
CA THR A 597 -41.30 -4.72 -4.18
C THR A 597 -40.73 -5.15 -5.51
N GLY A 598 -41.23 -6.27 -6.07
CA GLY A 598 -40.65 -6.84 -7.28
C GLY A 598 -39.15 -7.13 -7.14
N LYS A 599 -38.30 -6.37 -7.86
CA LYS A 599 -36.83 -6.44 -7.82
C LYS A 599 -36.18 -5.21 -7.18
N THR A 600 -36.97 -4.32 -6.63
CA THR A 600 -36.48 -3.10 -5.99
C THR A 600 -36.37 -3.32 -4.49
N LEU A 601 -35.21 -2.94 -3.94
CA LEU A 601 -34.88 -3.05 -2.52
C LEU A 601 -34.80 -1.65 -1.92
N GLY A 602 -35.47 -1.44 -0.80
CA GLY A 602 -35.38 -0.22 0.01
C GLY A 602 -34.94 -0.53 1.43
N MET A 603 -33.83 0.04 1.88
CA MET A 603 -33.32 -0.09 3.25
C MET A 603 -33.44 1.24 3.98
N PHE A 604 -34.25 1.29 5.02
CA PHE A 604 -34.39 2.50 5.84
C PHE A 604 -33.19 2.70 6.77
N SER A 605 -32.92 3.96 7.08
CA SER A 605 -32.00 4.30 8.16
C SER A 605 -32.49 3.75 9.50
N SER A 606 -31.56 3.40 10.39
CA SER A 606 -31.89 2.89 11.72
C SER A 606 -32.61 3.92 12.59
N GLU A 607 -32.41 5.21 12.31
CA GLU A 607 -33.04 6.35 13.00
C GLU A 607 -34.43 6.70 12.44
N PHE A 608 -34.78 6.23 11.23
CA PHE A 608 -36.05 6.57 10.59
C PHE A 608 -37.26 6.09 11.40
N PHE A 609 -37.17 4.88 11.96
CA PHE A 609 -38.23 4.33 12.80
C PHE A 609 -37.94 4.64 14.26
N PRO A 610 -38.84 5.33 14.98
CA PRO A 610 -38.63 5.62 16.39
C PRO A 610 -38.60 4.32 17.21
N HIS A 611 -37.69 4.23 18.19
CA HIS A 611 -37.50 3.03 19.03
C HIS A 611 -38.74 2.66 19.86
N TYR A 612 -39.55 3.66 20.18
CA TYR A 612 -40.91 3.50 20.69
C TYR A 612 -41.87 4.17 19.70
N PRO A 613 -43.00 3.55 19.32
CA PRO A 613 -44.06 4.26 18.62
C PRO A 613 -44.43 5.52 19.42
N TRP A 614 -44.84 6.60 18.75
CA TRP A 614 -45.35 7.82 19.39
C TRP A 614 -46.44 7.49 20.43
N THR A 615 -46.03 7.26 21.67
CA THR A 615 -46.83 6.76 22.79
C THR A 615 -46.32 7.44 24.05
N GLU A 616 -47.16 7.57 25.07
CA GLU A 616 -46.93 8.26 26.36
C GLU A 616 -45.64 7.86 27.11
N LYS A 617 -44.92 6.81 26.68
CA LYS A 617 -43.65 6.33 27.27
C LYS A 617 -42.39 6.64 26.44
N SER A 618 -42.52 7.40 25.34
CA SER A 618 -41.40 7.83 24.50
C SER A 618 -40.66 9.02 25.14
N VAL A 619 -39.31 9.03 25.06
CA VAL A 619 -38.41 10.09 25.54
C VAL A 619 -38.58 11.42 24.75
N TRP A 620 -39.27 11.38 23.62
CA TRP A 620 -39.68 12.57 22.86
C TRP A 620 -41.01 13.07 23.39
N SER A 621 -41.06 14.31 23.89
CA SER A 621 -42.30 15.06 24.14
C SER A 621 -43.23 14.90 22.93
N GLU A 622 -44.49 14.50 23.15
CA GLU A 622 -45.40 14.13 22.07
C GLU A 622 -45.42 15.20 20.96
N PRO A 623 -45.13 14.84 19.71
CA PRO A 623 -45.22 15.80 18.60
C PRO A 623 -46.68 16.09 18.25
N VAL A 624 -47.61 15.27 18.74
CA VAL A 624 -49.03 15.35 18.42
C VAL A 624 -49.58 16.66 18.96
N GLY A 625 -50.15 17.48 18.09
CA GLY A 625 -50.63 18.82 18.43
C GLY A 625 -49.59 19.94 18.28
N THR A 626 -48.36 19.65 17.84
CA THR A 626 -47.39 20.70 17.47
C THR A 626 -47.95 21.51 16.31
N THR A 627 -48.14 22.81 16.52
CA THR A 627 -48.67 23.73 15.50
C THR A 627 -47.62 24.02 14.44
N VAL A 628 -48.02 23.96 13.17
CA VAL A 628 -47.18 24.27 12.01
C VAL A 628 -47.65 25.60 11.42
N GLY A 629 -46.75 26.58 11.33
CA GLY A 629 -47.04 27.87 10.71
C GLY A 629 -47.05 27.77 9.18
N LEU A 630 -48.04 28.39 8.55
CA LEU A 630 -48.07 28.58 7.10
C LEU A 630 -47.09 29.69 6.69
N ASP A 631 -46.31 29.45 5.63
CA ASP A 631 -45.32 30.38 5.08
C ASP A 631 -44.32 30.92 6.13
N ALA A 632 -44.06 30.13 7.18
CA ALA A 632 -43.11 30.48 8.22
C ALA A 632 -41.69 30.57 7.66
N ALA A 633 -40.93 31.57 8.10
CA ALA A 633 -39.53 31.77 7.69
C ALA A 633 -38.62 30.62 8.15
N GLU A 634 -38.90 30.04 9.32
CA GLU A 634 -38.18 28.89 9.85
C GLU A 634 -39.05 27.63 9.82
N PRO A 635 -38.50 26.48 9.43
CA PRO A 635 -39.24 25.24 9.40
C PRO A 635 -39.51 24.70 10.81
N THR A 636 -40.68 24.09 10.99
CA THR A 636 -41.06 23.47 12.27
C THR A 636 -40.27 22.17 12.46
N ARG A 637 -39.58 22.02 13.60
CA ARG A 637 -38.77 20.82 13.91
C ARG A 637 -39.51 19.87 14.84
N VAL A 638 -39.55 18.61 14.45
CA VAL A 638 -40.22 17.53 15.20
C VAL A 638 -39.31 16.32 15.27
N GLY A 639 -38.50 16.23 16.34
CA GLY A 639 -37.45 15.22 16.44
C GLY A 639 -36.47 15.33 15.25
N PRO A 640 -36.20 14.26 14.49
CA PRO A 640 -35.32 14.27 13.32
C PRO A 640 -35.98 14.84 12.05
N TRP A 641 -37.22 15.35 12.14
CA TRP A 641 -37.97 15.87 11.01
C TRP A 641 -38.00 17.39 10.97
N THR A 642 -37.94 17.91 9.74
CA THR A 642 -38.12 19.32 9.40
C THR A 642 -39.38 19.43 8.54
N ILE A 643 -40.31 20.31 8.93
CA ILE A 643 -41.62 20.47 8.29
C ILE A 643 -41.76 21.90 7.80
N THR A 644 -42.13 22.06 6.54
CA THR A 644 -42.55 23.35 5.96
C THR A 644 -43.93 23.22 5.37
N ALA A 645 -44.78 24.22 5.62
CA ALA A 645 -46.09 24.34 5.01
C ALA A 645 -46.16 25.68 4.26
N ARG A 646 -46.44 25.65 2.96
CA ARG A 646 -46.51 26.84 2.11
C ARG A 646 -47.84 26.95 1.40
N VAL A 647 -48.34 28.17 1.24
CA VAL A 647 -49.58 28.39 0.48
C VAL A 647 -49.22 28.51 -1.00
N VAL A 648 -49.77 27.63 -1.82
CA VAL A 648 -49.50 27.54 -3.27
C VAL A 648 -50.81 27.56 -4.07
N PRO A 649 -50.79 28.01 -5.34
CA PRO A 649 -51.96 27.92 -6.20
C PRO A 649 -52.42 26.47 -6.39
N ASN A 650 -53.73 26.21 -6.26
CA ASN A 650 -54.32 24.89 -6.55
C ASN A 650 -54.57 24.69 -8.06
N SER A 651 -53.74 25.30 -8.90
CA SER A 651 -53.78 25.14 -10.35
C SER A 651 -52.37 24.93 -10.89
N ILE A 652 -52.15 23.76 -11.48
CA ILE A 652 -50.92 23.44 -12.22
C ILE A 652 -51.36 23.25 -13.68
N GLU A 653 -50.94 24.14 -14.58
CA GLU A 653 -51.28 24.09 -16.02
C GLU A 653 -52.79 23.99 -16.31
N GLY A 654 -53.65 24.52 -15.43
CA GLY A 654 -55.12 24.48 -15.59
C GLY A 654 -55.81 23.23 -15.03
N VAL A 655 -55.07 22.32 -14.38
CA VAL A 655 -55.61 21.16 -13.66
C VAL A 655 -55.57 21.41 -12.15
N ALA A 656 -56.62 21.00 -11.44
CA ALA A 656 -56.69 21.11 -9.98
C ALA A 656 -55.62 20.23 -9.32
N ALA A 657 -54.61 20.85 -8.70
CA ALA A 657 -53.44 20.16 -8.17
C ALA A 657 -53.80 19.10 -7.11
N LEU A 658 -54.80 19.38 -6.27
CA LEU A 658 -55.32 18.45 -5.27
C LEU A 658 -56.02 17.21 -5.87
N GLU A 659 -56.60 17.33 -7.07
CA GLU A 659 -57.28 16.21 -7.74
C GLU A 659 -56.28 15.34 -8.52
N SER A 660 -55.23 15.95 -9.08
CA SER A 660 -54.22 15.26 -9.88
C SER A 660 -52.98 14.80 -9.09
N ALA A 661 -52.87 15.14 -7.80
CA ALA A 661 -51.73 14.78 -6.97
C ALA A 661 -51.58 13.25 -6.89
N ALA A 662 -50.44 12.74 -7.39
CA ALA A 662 -50.09 11.33 -7.25
C ALA A 662 -49.96 10.97 -5.76
N PRO A 663 -50.43 9.78 -5.34
CA PRO A 663 -50.19 9.31 -3.99
C PRO A 663 -48.68 9.15 -3.74
N LEU A 664 -48.24 9.46 -2.53
CA LEU A 664 -46.90 9.14 -2.08
C LEU A 664 -46.71 7.63 -2.09
N ASP A 665 -45.50 7.20 -2.47
CA ASP A 665 -45.08 5.82 -2.37
C ASP A 665 -43.92 5.68 -1.36
N VAL A 666 -43.58 4.43 -1.05
CA VAL A 666 -42.47 4.12 -0.13
C VAL A 666 -41.14 4.65 -0.67
N TRP A 667 -41.01 4.76 -2.00
CA TRP A 667 -39.77 5.16 -2.67
C TRP A 667 -39.51 6.67 -2.56
N ALA A 668 -40.54 7.51 -2.66
CA ALA A 668 -40.48 8.95 -2.41
C ALA A 668 -40.03 9.24 -0.98
N ILE A 669 -40.52 8.44 -0.03
CA ILE A 669 -40.09 8.51 1.38
C ILE A 669 -38.62 8.13 1.53
N LEU A 670 -38.16 7.06 0.86
CA LEU A 670 -36.75 6.66 0.83
C LEU A 670 -35.86 7.64 0.06
N ARG A 671 -36.39 8.44 -0.85
CA ARG A 671 -35.69 9.56 -1.50
C ARG A 671 -35.64 10.83 -0.65
N ASN A 672 -36.37 10.86 0.48
CA ASN A 672 -36.56 12.05 1.30
C ASN A 672 -37.30 13.19 0.54
N GLU A 673 -38.14 12.80 -0.44
CA GLU A 673 -38.96 13.67 -1.29
C GLU A 673 -40.43 13.57 -0.84
N ILE A 674 -40.72 14.01 0.38
CA ILE A 674 -42.04 13.81 0.98
C ILE A 674 -42.81 15.13 0.91
N THR A 675 -43.50 15.34 -0.20
CA THR A 675 -44.37 16.50 -0.40
C THR A 675 -45.80 16.06 -0.67
N TYR A 676 -46.77 16.67 -0.02
CA TYR A 676 -48.19 16.44 -0.29
C TYR A 676 -49.01 17.71 -0.10
N LEU A 677 -50.12 17.77 -0.82
CA LEU A 677 -51.02 18.91 -0.82
C LEU A 677 -52.20 18.66 0.13
N LEU A 678 -52.60 19.72 0.82
CA LEU A 678 -53.79 19.81 1.65
C LEU A 678 -54.63 21.01 1.17
N PRO A 679 -55.96 20.94 1.10
CA PRO A 679 -56.77 22.11 0.81
C PRO A 679 -56.71 23.13 1.94
N LEU A 680 -56.89 24.39 1.54
CA LEU A 680 -57.01 25.55 2.39
C LEU A 680 -58.50 25.88 2.54
N THR A 681 -58.98 26.13 3.76
CA THR A 681 -60.37 26.59 4.01
C THR A 681 -60.36 27.98 4.61
N GLU A 682 -61.47 28.71 4.50
CA GLU A 682 -61.61 30.08 5.01
C GLU A 682 -61.38 30.19 6.54
N SER A 683 -61.52 29.09 7.30
CA SER A 683 -61.24 29.02 8.74
C SER A 683 -59.78 28.66 9.09
N HIS A 684 -58.91 28.45 8.10
CA HIS A 684 -57.51 28.02 8.30
C HIS A 684 -56.46 29.13 8.14
N ALA A 685 -56.87 30.39 8.00
CA ALA A 685 -55.95 31.54 7.95
C ALA A 685 -55.45 32.01 9.34
N ALA A 686 -55.97 31.43 10.44
CA ALA A 686 -55.59 31.78 11.81
C ALA A 686 -54.33 31.00 12.28
N PRO A 687 -53.49 31.57 13.16
CA PRO A 687 -52.35 30.87 13.77
C PRO A 687 -52.82 29.60 14.49
N GLY A 688 -52.22 28.44 14.18
CA GLY A 688 -52.55 27.16 14.81
C GLY A 688 -53.56 26.29 14.07
N ALA A 689 -53.98 26.66 12.86
CA ALA A 689 -54.91 25.88 12.05
C ALA A 689 -54.33 24.54 11.52
N TYR A 690 -53.02 24.36 11.48
CA TYR A 690 -52.37 23.12 11.06
C TYR A 690 -51.53 22.55 12.21
N TYR A 691 -51.66 21.26 12.47
CA TYR A 691 -50.91 20.58 13.53
C TYR A 691 -50.47 19.18 13.11
N VAL A 692 -49.48 18.64 13.82
CA VAL A 692 -48.97 17.29 13.57
C VAL A 692 -49.86 16.22 14.21
N ASP A 693 -50.30 15.25 13.43
CA ASP A 693 -51.01 14.04 13.86
C ASP A 693 -50.46 12.79 13.16
N THR A 694 -49.74 11.95 13.91
CA THR A 694 -49.10 10.73 13.39
C THR A 694 -50.07 9.57 13.15
N LYS A 695 -51.32 9.68 13.60
CA LYS A 695 -52.39 8.68 13.39
C LYS A 695 -53.30 9.04 12.22
N ALA A 696 -53.20 10.26 11.70
CA ALA A 696 -53.99 10.73 10.59
C ALA A 696 -53.84 9.85 9.34
N ARG A 697 -54.94 9.71 8.60
CA ARG A 697 -54.98 9.00 7.31
C ARG A 697 -55.41 9.96 6.22
N ILE A 698 -54.44 10.54 5.52
CA ILE A 698 -54.69 11.43 4.38
C ILE A 698 -54.67 10.64 3.04
N PRO A 699 -55.45 11.02 2.02
CA PRO A 699 -55.49 10.36 0.72
C PRO A 699 -54.12 10.19 0.04
N PRO A 700 -53.20 11.18 0.10
CA PRO A 700 -51.86 11.01 -0.45
C PRO A 700 -51.11 9.80 0.11
N LEU A 701 -51.47 9.27 1.28
CA LEU A 701 -50.81 8.12 1.90
C LEU A 701 -51.54 6.79 1.67
N ARG A 702 -52.61 6.74 0.89
CA ARG A 702 -53.37 5.49 0.66
C ARG A 702 -52.54 4.38 0.02
N GLY A 703 -51.51 4.73 -0.75
CA GLY A 703 -50.58 3.79 -1.37
C GLY A 703 -49.37 3.43 -0.51
N VAL A 704 -49.16 4.12 0.62
CA VAL A 704 -47.98 3.92 1.48
C VAL A 704 -48.24 2.78 2.48
N ASP A 705 -47.23 1.93 2.67
CA ASP A 705 -47.26 0.88 3.69
C ASP A 705 -47.57 1.46 5.09
N ALA A 706 -48.48 0.81 5.81
CA ALA A 706 -49.01 1.32 7.07
C ALA A 706 -47.94 1.53 8.16
N GLN A 707 -46.83 0.79 8.11
CA GLN A 707 -45.72 0.93 9.04
C GLN A 707 -44.88 2.17 8.74
N VAL A 708 -44.69 2.51 7.46
CA VAL A 708 -43.99 3.74 7.05
C VAL A 708 -44.84 4.96 7.37
N ALA A 709 -46.13 4.93 7.03
CA ALA A 709 -47.05 6.04 7.28
C ALA A 709 -47.12 6.45 8.76
N ARG A 710 -47.04 5.48 9.69
CA ARG A 710 -47.03 5.73 11.14
C ARG A 710 -45.75 6.37 11.67
N ALA A 711 -44.66 6.33 10.90
CA ALA A 711 -43.40 6.95 11.29
C ALA A 711 -43.34 8.44 10.91
N LEU A 712 -44.20 8.90 9.99
CA LEU A 712 -44.20 10.26 9.49
C LEU A 712 -44.92 11.23 10.45
N PRO A 713 -44.38 12.44 10.70
CA PRO A 713 -45.10 13.50 11.40
C PRO A 713 -46.04 14.22 10.43
N LEU A 714 -47.20 13.62 10.17
CA LEU A 714 -48.17 14.14 9.21
C LEU A 714 -48.81 15.42 9.73
N VAL A 715 -48.97 16.41 8.86
CA VAL A 715 -49.64 17.67 9.16
C VAL A 715 -51.08 17.57 8.69
N VAL A 716 -52.01 17.97 9.54
CA VAL A 716 -53.45 18.01 9.23
C VAL A 716 -54.05 19.36 9.62
N PRO A 717 -55.03 19.87 8.86
CA PRO A 717 -55.80 21.04 9.25
C PRO A 717 -56.80 20.73 10.39
N ALA A 718 -56.98 21.68 11.28
CA ALA A 718 -57.96 21.63 12.38
C ALA A 718 -59.40 21.68 11.86
N GLY A 719 -60.27 20.81 12.35
CA GLY A 719 -61.70 20.80 11.97
C GLY A 719 -62.07 19.90 10.79
N LEU A 720 -61.10 19.28 10.10
CA LEU A 720 -61.37 18.18 9.15
C LEU A 720 -61.56 16.85 9.88
N GLY A 721 -62.58 16.83 10.74
CA GLY A 721 -62.81 15.79 11.73
C GLY A 721 -64.10 15.92 12.53
N GLY A 722 -65.16 16.49 11.94
CA GLY A 722 -66.57 16.32 12.34
C GLY A 722 -67.16 17.38 13.29
N VAL A 723 -68.28 17.99 12.88
CA VAL A 723 -69.60 17.84 13.55
C VAL A 723 -70.69 17.93 12.47
N SER A 724 -71.50 16.88 12.32
CA SER A 724 -72.83 17.01 11.75
C SER A 724 -73.77 17.52 12.85
N GLY A 725 -74.16 18.79 12.75
CA GLY A 725 -75.31 19.36 13.45
C GLY A 725 -75.03 20.06 14.79
N GLY A 726 -75.50 21.31 14.89
CA GLY A 726 -75.79 22.00 16.14
C GLY A 726 -74.86 23.17 16.47
N ASP A 727 -75.46 24.35 16.58
CA ASP A 727 -74.86 25.64 16.96
C ASP A 727 -73.94 25.56 18.20
N GLY A 728 -72.84 26.34 18.19
CA GLY A 728 -72.04 26.55 19.40
C GLY A 728 -70.67 27.18 19.16
N VAL A 729 -70.51 28.41 19.64
CA VAL A 729 -69.29 29.22 19.70
C VAL A 729 -68.11 28.47 20.33
N LEU A 730 -66.92 28.52 19.71
CA LEU A 730 -65.66 28.04 20.29
C LEU A 730 -65.00 29.16 21.09
N GLU A 731 -65.12 29.12 22.42
CA GLU A 731 -64.27 29.88 23.33
C GLU A 731 -62.89 29.22 23.48
N VAL A 732 -61.86 30.06 23.48
CA VAL A 732 -60.46 29.71 23.71
C VAL A 732 -60.22 29.69 25.22
N GLY A 733 -60.03 28.51 25.81
CA GLY A 733 -59.51 28.41 27.18
C GLY A 733 -59.71 27.07 27.86
N GLY A 734 -58.60 26.46 28.30
CA GLY A 734 -58.56 25.61 29.50
C GLY A 734 -58.50 24.10 29.30
N SER A 735 -57.37 23.53 29.73
CA SER A 735 -57.22 22.25 30.44
C SER A 735 -57.79 20.97 29.79
N ILE A 736 -56.87 20.12 29.34
CA ILE A 736 -57.10 18.73 28.93
C ILE A 736 -57.50 17.88 30.16
N PRO A 737 -58.67 17.21 30.19
CA PRO A 737 -58.91 16.11 31.10
C PRO A 737 -58.51 14.79 30.44
N GLY A 738 -57.77 13.97 31.19
CA GLY A 738 -57.38 12.62 30.77
C GLY A 738 -58.50 11.59 30.87
N GLY A 739 -58.25 10.43 30.26
CA GLY A 739 -58.88 9.16 30.62
C GLY A 739 -59.89 8.60 29.60
N GLY A 740 -59.42 7.64 28.80
CA GLY A 740 -60.13 6.40 28.44
C GLY A 740 -61.47 6.50 27.70
N GLY A 741 -61.46 6.20 26.39
CA GLY A 741 -62.68 5.82 25.67
C GLY A 741 -62.54 5.82 24.14
N GLY A 742 -62.75 4.66 23.52
CA GLY A 742 -63.17 4.46 22.12
C GLY A 742 -62.65 5.42 21.05
N GLY A 743 -61.46 5.15 20.50
CA GLY A 743 -60.94 5.86 19.33
C GLY A 743 -61.67 5.45 18.04
N ASP A 744 -62.74 6.17 17.70
CA ASP A 744 -63.39 6.11 16.37
C ASP A 744 -63.65 7.51 15.77
N GLY A 745 -62.87 8.52 16.19
CA GLY A 745 -62.84 9.85 15.58
C GLY A 745 -61.69 9.98 14.59
N PHE A 746 -61.88 10.75 13.51
CA PHE A 746 -60.90 11.09 12.46
C PHE A 746 -60.70 10.05 11.34
N ARG A 747 -61.78 9.63 10.67
CA ARG A 747 -61.74 8.95 9.36
C ARG A 747 -62.35 9.81 8.26
N ALA A 748 -61.55 10.62 7.57
CA ALA A 748 -61.96 11.19 6.29
C ALA A 748 -61.81 10.11 5.19
N LYS A 749 -62.91 9.40 4.87
CA LYS A 749 -62.94 8.42 3.76
C LYS A 749 -62.79 9.06 2.37
N SER A 750 -62.94 10.37 2.25
CA SER A 750 -62.66 11.21 1.07
C SER A 750 -62.75 12.66 1.48
N TRP A 751 -61.95 13.54 0.88
CA TRP A 751 -62.15 14.99 1.06
C TRP A 751 -63.44 15.38 0.32
N PRO A 752 -64.27 16.28 0.86
CA PRO A 752 -65.40 16.84 0.14
C PRO A 752 -64.96 17.40 -1.21
N PRO A 753 -65.68 17.12 -2.32
CA PRO A 753 -65.34 17.67 -3.64
C PRO A 753 -65.28 19.20 -3.69
N SER A 754 -65.95 19.89 -2.76
CA SER A 754 -65.88 21.35 -2.61
C SER A 754 -64.51 21.84 -2.14
N LEU A 755 -63.78 21.06 -1.33
CA LEU A 755 -62.46 21.43 -0.84
C LEU A 755 -61.36 21.24 -1.89
N LEU A 756 -61.60 20.41 -2.90
CA LEU A 756 -60.64 20.13 -3.97
C LEU A 756 -60.61 21.24 -5.05
N ARG A 757 -61.60 22.15 -5.06
CA ARG A 757 -61.80 23.20 -6.07
C ARG A 757 -61.42 24.62 -5.61
N GLY A 758 -60.85 24.79 -4.42
CA GLY A 758 -60.39 26.11 -3.95
C GLY A 758 -59.27 26.67 -4.84
N GLU A 759 -59.09 28.00 -4.86
CA GLU A 759 -58.05 28.65 -5.69
C GLU A 759 -56.63 28.41 -5.14
N MET A 760 -56.49 28.24 -3.83
CA MET A 760 -55.22 28.02 -3.13
C MET A 760 -55.26 26.70 -2.34
N CYS A 761 -54.09 26.08 -2.16
CA CYS A 761 -53.89 24.93 -1.31
C CYS A 761 -52.59 25.09 -0.48
N VAL A 762 -52.36 24.16 0.43
CA VAL A 762 -51.18 24.13 1.29
C VAL A 762 -50.30 22.96 0.85
N GLU A 763 -49.09 23.29 0.42
CA GLU A 763 -48.03 22.33 0.18
C GLU A 763 -47.27 22.05 1.48
N VAL A 764 -47.28 20.80 1.93
CA VAL A 764 -46.50 20.37 3.09
C VAL A 764 -45.33 19.53 2.62
N THR A 765 -44.12 19.94 3.00
CA THR A 765 -42.89 19.19 2.78
C THR A 765 -42.34 18.67 4.10
N LEU A 766 -42.09 17.37 4.17
CA LEU A 766 -41.41 16.71 5.28
C LEU A 766 -39.99 16.32 4.83
N ARG A 767 -38.99 16.69 5.61
CA ARG A 767 -37.60 16.28 5.39
C ARG A 767 -37.05 15.60 6.63
N PHE A 768 -36.59 14.37 6.48
CA PHE A 768 -35.87 13.64 7.51
C PHE A 768 -34.39 14.03 7.48
N VAL A 769 -33.79 14.27 8.64
CA VAL A 769 -32.37 14.63 8.80
C VAL A 769 -31.75 13.69 9.82
N ARG A 770 -30.70 12.97 9.41
CA ARG A 770 -29.99 12.04 10.30
C ARG A 770 -29.10 12.78 11.28
N THR A 771 -29.03 12.28 12.52
CA THR A 771 -28.12 12.85 13.52
C THR A 771 -26.65 12.49 13.27
N ARG A 772 -26.40 11.37 12.59
CA ARG A 772 -25.09 10.96 12.09
C ARG A 772 -25.13 10.94 10.56
N SER A 773 -24.89 12.08 9.93
CA SER A 773 -24.60 12.09 8.49
C SER A 773 -23.20 11.49 8.30
N HIS A 774 -23.13 10.27 7.77
CA HIS A 774 -22.01 9.91 6.91
C HIS A 774 -22.32 10.49 5.54
N ALA A 775 -22.30 11.81 5.44
CA ALA A 775 -22.37 12.47 4.15
C ALA A 775 -21.15 11.97 3.37
N VAL A 776 -21.41 11.19 2.32
CA VAL A 776 -20.52 11.13 1.18
C VAL A 776 -20.72 12.49 0.50
N ASP A 777 -20.08 13.52 1.06
CA ASP A 777 -19.95 14.79 0.38
C ASP A 777 -19.02 14.56 -0.82
N GLY A 778 -19.59 14.66 -2.03
CA GLY A 778 -18.83 14.89 -3.26
C GLY A 778 -18.73 13.71 -4.23
N GLU A 779 -19.82 13.45 -4.96
CA GLU A 779 -19.78 13.28 -6.43
C GLU A 779 -21.05 13.98 -6.97
N GLU A 780 -20.96 15.31 -7.10
CA GLU A 780 -21.61 16.03 -8.20
C GLU A 780 -20.59 16.17 -9.33
#